data_AF-A0A529PD07-F1
#
_entry.id   AF-A0A529PD07-F1
#
_cell.length_a   1.000
_cell.length_b   1.000
_cell.length_c   1.000
_cell.angle_alpha   90.00
_cell.angle_beta   90.00
_cell.angle_gamma   90.00
#
_symmetry.space_group_name_H-M   'P 1'
#
loop_
_entity.id
_entity.type
_entity.pdbx_description
1 polymer ?
#
loop_
_entity_poly.entity_id
_entity_poly.type
_entity_poly.pdbx_seq_one_letter_code
_entity_poly.pdbx_strand_id
1 'polypeptide(L)'
;GGPLAVTDANVMLGKLQPDYFPAIFGPGQDQALDVDTVREKFTALAAEIGDGRSPEAVAEGFVTIAVENMANAIKKISVQRGYDVTEYLLNCFGGAGGQHACLVADALGMEAVLIHPFSGLLSAYGIGLSSVFASRQQALLKPLAEESRTAIDELIATLRKAVIAEFAAQGIAESAVASRPVLQIRYDGTDTALPVNFASGSIFQARRDFEVAHKAQFGFVYDDKPMIVETVGVEGTDTGGGGRDESESEMEDLAASPPRTRKIFAEGEWREAGIFRREALKPGNRVAGPALVIEPNQTIIVEPGWLAEITARNHVLLRRTEKKRRQAALGTEADPVMLEVFNNLFMSIAEQMGVTLQNTAYSVNIKERLDFSCAVFDRHGALVANAPHMPVHLGSMDRSVETIIRLNSGDIHPGDVFALNAPYNGGTHLPDITVVTPVFDDARKEILFWAASRGHHADVGGTAPGSMTPLATTVDEEGVLFDNFRIVDRGRFREKELETLLTDHPYPARNPHQNVADLKAQIAANEKGVAELRKMVAHFGLDVVEAYMGHVQDNAAESVRRVLERLPDTSDYEYPTDTGQVIRVRISVDRQKREATVDFTGTSKVEKNNFNAPEPVARAAVLYAFRVMVEDMIPMNAGCLRPINIVIPDDC
;
A
#
# COMPACT_ATOMS: atom_id res chain seq x y z
N GLY A 1 13.35 -11.91 30.16
CA GLY A 1 13.34 -11.37 28.78
C GLY A 1 11.92 -11.35 28.22
N GLY A 2 11.68 -10.55 27.18
CA GLY A 2 10.40 -10.45 26.46
C GLY A 2 10.29 -11.45 25.29
N PRO A 3 9.29 -11.31 24.40
CA PRO A 3 9.19 -12.08 23.16
C PRO A 3 10.40 -11.85 22.24
N LEU A 4 10.66 -12.78 21.31
CA LEU A 4 11.72 -12.65 20.30
C LEU A 4 11.46 -11.41 19.42
N ALA A 5 12.49 -10.60 19.20
CA ALA A 5 12.47 -9.42 18.32
C ALA A 5 13.42 -9.58 17.12
N VAL A 6 13.32 -8.66 16.16
CA VAL A 6 14.18 -8.64 14.95
C VAL A 6 15.66 -8.54 15.30
N THR A 7 16.01 -7.81 16.37
CA THR A 7 17.39 -7.73 16.87
C THR A 7 17.87 -9.07 17.43
N ASP A 8 17.00 -9.84 18.08
CA ASP A 8 17.34 -11.20 18.55
C ASP A 8 17.61 -12.12 17.36
N ALA A 9 16.87 -11.97 16.26
CA ALA A 9 17.16 -12.69 15.02
C ALA A 9 18.56 -12.35 14.49
N ASN A 10 18.96 -11.08 14.46
CA ASN A 10 20.32 -10.70 14.06
C ASN A 10 21.41 -11.22 15.02
N VAL A 11 21.13 -11.35 16.32
CA VAL A 11 22.01 -12.03 17.28
C VAL A 11 22.13 -13.51 16.94
N MET A 12 21.01 -14.19 16.70
CA MET A 12 20.96 -15.61 16.33
C MET A 12 21.75 -15.90 15.06
N LEU A 13 21.63 -15.05 14.05
CA LEU A 13 22.31 -15.16 12.76
C LEU A 13 23.78 -14.74 12.81
N GLY A 14 24.29 -14.30 13.96
CA GLY A 14 25.66 -13.79 14.09
C GLY A 14 25.89 -12.45 13.39
N LYS A 15 24.84 -11.80 12.88
CA LYS A 15 24.93 -10.45 12.28
C LYS A 15 25.19 -9.39 13.35
N LEU A 16 24.75 -9.63 14.59
CA LEU A 16 25.09 -8.83 15.76
C LEU A 16 25.97 -9.63 16.73
N GLN A 17 27.18 -9.13 17.01
CA GLN A 17 28.19 -9.83 17.80
C GLN A 17 28.29 -9.21 19.21
N PRO A 18 28.04 -9.98 20.30
CA PRO A 18 28.01 -9.43 21.66
C PRO A 18 29.34 -8.79 22.12
N ASP A 19 30.48 -9.30 21.65
CA ASP A 19 31.82 -8.77 21.97
C ASP A 19 32.10 -7.40 21.32
N TYR A 20 31.26 -6.99 20.37
CA TYR A 20 31.30 -5.69 19.70
C TYR A 20 30.10 -4.81 20.04
N PHE A 21 29.22 -5.26 20.94
CA PHE A 21 28.06 -4.50 21.40
C PHE A 21 28.29 -3.95 22.81
N PRO A 22 27.88 -2.70 23.12
CA PRO A 22 28.03 -2.16 24.46
C PRO A 22 27.34 -3.03 25.52
N ALA A 23 28.05 -3.32 26.62
CA ALA A 23 27.49 -4.03 27.76
C ALA A 23 26.66 -3.07 28.61
N ILE A 24 25.43 -2.77 28.16
CA ILE A 24 24.53 -1.77 28.78
C ILE A 24 23.21 -2.39 29.27
N PHE A 25 23.12 -3.72 29.30
CA PHE A 25 21.90 -4.44 29.67
C PHE A 25 21.91 -4.83 31.16
N GLY A 26 20.75 -5.31 31.61
CA GLY A 26 20.53 -5.75 32.98
C GLY A 26 20.38 -4.61 33.99
N PRO A 27 20.10 -4.92 35.27
CA PRO A 27 19.85 -3.91 36.30
C PRO A 27 21.04 -2.98 36.57
N GLY A 28 22.27 -3.46 36.32
CA GLY A 28 23.51 -2.71 36.49
C GLY A 28 24.00 -1.97 35.25
N GLN A 29 23.34 -2.13 34.10
CA GLN A 29 23.79 -1.58 32.80
C GLN A 29 25.23 -1.97 32.43
N ASP A 30 25.61 -3.21 32.72
CA ASP A 30 26.96 -3.75 32.57
C ASP A 30 26.97 -5.15 31.93
N GLN A 31 25.82 -5.65 31.48
CA GLN A 31 25.67 -6.98 30.88
C GLN A 31 25.67 -6.91 29.36
N ALA A 32 26.24 -7.93 28.72
CA ALA A 32 26.22 -8.11 27.27
C ALA A 32 24.87 -8.67 26.77
N LEU A 33 24.74 -8.78 25.46
CA LEU A 33 23.60 -9.49 24.83
C LEU A 33 23.59 -10.97 25.23
N ASP A 34 22.41 -11.47 25.61
CA ASP A 34 22.21 -12.84 26.05
C ASP A 34 21.94 -13.78 24.86
N VAL A 35 23.02 -14.28 24.26
CA VAL A 35 22.97 -15.18 23.09
C VAL A 35 22.33 -16.52 23.42
N ASP A 36 22.53 -17.02 24.65
CA ASP A 36 22.06 -18.34 25.04
C ASP A 36 20.53 -18.36 25.14
N THR A 37 19.93 -17.34 25.75
CA THR A 37 18.47 -17.16 25.77
C THR A 37 17.89 -17.02 24.36
N VAL A 38 18.56 -16.29 23.46
CA VAL A 38 18.12 -16.14 22.06
C VAL A 38 18.10 -17.50 21.34
N ARG A 39 19.17 -18.28 21.48
CA ARG A 39 19.27 -19.63 20.89
C ARG A 39 18.23 -20.58 21.43
N GLU A 40 18.02 -20.59 22.75
CA GLU A 40 17.01 -21.43 23.40
C GLU A 40 15.62 -21.14 22.82
N LYS A 41 15.26 -19.85 22.71
CA LYS A 41 13.94 -19.44 22.21
C LYS A 41 13.73 -19.75 20.72
N PHE A 42 14.72 -19.50 19.86
CA PHE A 42 14.60 -19.89 18.44
C PHE A 42 14.58 -21.41 18.26
N THR A 43 15.25 -22.17 19.13
CA THR A 43 15.18 -23.64 19.12
C THR A 43 13.80 -24.13 19.49
N ALA A 44 13.20 -23.57 20.54
CA ALA A 44 11.84 -23.88 20.94
C ALA A 44 10.84 -23.54 19.83
N LEU A 45 10.99 -22.37 19.19
CA LEU A 45 10.13 -21.94 18.10
C LEU A 45 10.26 -22.84 16.86
N ALA A 46 11.47 -23.24 16.48
CA ALA A 46 11.68 -24.17 15.37
C ALA A 46 11.03 -25.54 15.64
N ALA A 47 11.09 -26.03 16.89
CA ALA A 47 10.43 -27.26 17.30
C ALA A 47 8.90 -27.14 17.27
N GLU A 48 8.36 -25.97 17.63
CA GLU A 48 6.92 -25.67 17.56
C GLU A 48 6.40 -25.63 16.11
N ILE A 49 7.16 -25.01 15.20
CA ILE A 49 6.83 -24.98 13.76
C ILE A 49 6.85 -26.40 13.17
N GLY A 50 7.83 -27.22 13.53
CA GLY A 50 7.82 -28.67 13.25
C GLY A 50 8.03 -29.09 11.80
N ASP A 51 8.44 -28.18 10.91
CA ASP A 51 8.65 -28.44 9.47
C ASP A 51 10.09 -28.80 9.09
N GLY A 52 10.96 -28.96 10.07
CA GLY A 52 12.35 -29.35 9.90
C GLY A 52 13.32 -28.20 9.62
N ARG A 53 12.87 -26.93 9.59
CA ARG A 53 13.79 -25.78 9.52
C ARG A 53 14.68 -25.71 10.75
N SER A 54 15.92 -25.28 10.54
CA SER A 54 16.86 -24.98 11.64
C SER A 54 16.43 -23.70 12.39
N PRO A 55 16.81 -23.55 13.66
CA PRO A 55 16.60 -22.31 14.42
C PRO A 55 17.14 -21.07 13.71
N GLU A 56 18.27 -21.20 12.99
CA GLU A 56 18.86 -20.15 12.17
C GLU A 56 17.98 -19.79 10.97
N ALA A 57 17.43 -20.79 10.27
CA ALA A 57 16.51 -20.55 9.16
C ALA A 57 15.21 -19.87 9.62
N VAL A 58 14.72 -20.20 10.82
CA VAL A 58 13.57 -19.50 11.43
C VAL A 58 13.93 -18.03 11.73
N ALA A 59 15.11 -17.77 12.30
CA ALA A 59 15.58 -16.41 12.54
C ALA A 59 15.79 -15.61 11.23
N GLU A 60 16.31 -16.23 10.17
CA GLU A 60 16.43 -15.61 8.85
C GLU A 60 15.06 -15.28 8.25
N GLY A 61 14.05 -16.14 8.47
CA GLY A 61 12.66 -15.87 8.11
C GLY A 61 12.10 -14.62 8.81
N PHE A 62 12.39 -14.43 10.11
CA PHE A 62 12.00 -13.21 10.83
C PHE A 62 12.60 -11.95 10.21
N VAL A 63 13.90 -11.98 9.88
CA VAL A 63 14.57 -10.86 9.20
C VAL A 63 13.96 -10.61 7.82
N THR A 64 13.64 -11.67 7.07
CA THR A 64 13.02 -11.58 5.75
C THR A 64 11.66 -10.87 5.82
N ILE A 65 10.78 -11.29 6.74
CA ILE A 65 9.46 -10.67 6.94
C ILE A 65 9.62 -9.20 7.36
N ALA A 66 10.54 -8.90 8.28
CA ALA A 66 10.79 -7.53 8.72
C ALA A 66 11.29 -6.64 7.58
N VAL A 67 12.19 -7.14 6.73
CA VAL A 67 12.71 -6.45 5.54
C VAL A 67 11.62 -6.16 4.54
N GLU A 68 10.74 -7.13 4.24
CA GLU A 68 9.62 -6.93 3.32
C GLU A 68 8.65 -5.89 3.84
N ASN A 69 8.34 -5.90 5.14
CA ASN A 69 7.51 -4.87 5.76
C ASN A 69 8.12 -3.46 5.68
N MET A 70 9.43 -3.33 5.94
CA MET A 70 10.16 -2.07 5.78
C MET A 70 10.15 -1.59 4.32
N ALA A 71 10.41 -2.49 3.36
CA ALA A 71 10.39 -2.18 1.94
C ALA A 71 8.99 -1.76 1.47
N ASN A 72 7.94 -2.43 1.94
CA ASN A 72 6.55 -2.09 1.63
C ASN A 72 6.14 -0.72 2.18
N ALA A 73 6.56 -0.36 3.39
CA ALA A 73 6.32 0.97 3.94
C ALA A 73 6.97 2.08 3.10
N ILE A 74 8.21 1.85 2.64
CA ILE A 74 8.92 2.77 1.75
C ILE A 74 8.20 2.87 0.39
N LYS A 75 7.84 1.73 -0.22
CA LYS A 75 7.08 1.69 -1.48
C LYS A 75 5.76 2.44 -1.34
N LYS A 76 5.00 2.23 -0.26
CA LYS A 76 3.71 2.91 -0.02
C LYS A 76 3.87 4.42 -0.09
N ILE A 77 4.78 5.00 0.69
CA ILE A 77 4.99 6.46 0.72
C ILE A 77 5.52 6.99 -0.63
N SER A 78 6.47 6.28 -1.25
CA SER A 78 7.07 6.70 -2.52
C SER A 78 6.09 6.63 -3.69
N VAL A 79 5.30 5.56 -3.77
CA VAL A 79 4.25 5.37 -4.78
C VAL A 79 3.14 6.41 -4.60
N GLN A 80 2.71 6.70 -3.37
CA GLN A 80 1.74 7.77 -3.10
C GLN A 80 2.16 9.12 -3.70
N ARG A 81 3.47 9.33 -3.84
CA ARG A 81 4.08 10.54 -4.41
C ARG A 81 4.53 10.38 -5.87
N GLY A 82 4.29 9.23 -6.51
CA GLY A 82 4.59 8.96 -7.92
C GLY A 82 6.07 8.67 -8.24
N TYR A 83 6.90 8.29 -7.26
CA TYR A 83 8.33 8.02 -7.48
C TYR A 83 8.62 6.56 -7.87
N ASP A 84 9.48 6.36 -8.86
CA ASP A 84 10.14 5.07 -9.10
C ASP A 84 11.33 4.92 -8.16
N VAL A 85 11.19 4.07 -7.16
CA VAL A 85 12.20 3.87 -6.10
C VAL A 85 13.50 3.23 -6.61
N THR A 86 13.49 2.54 -7.76
CA THR A 86 14.66 1.83 -8.27
C THR A 86 15.75 2.77 -8.79
N GLU A 87 15.37 4.00 -9.17
CA GLU A 87 16.30 5.05 -9.63
C GLU A 87 16.99 5.80 -8.48
N TYR A 88 16.60 5.51 -7.23
CA TYR A 88 17.12 6.19 -6.05
C TYR A 88 18.19 5.38 -5.33
N LEU A 89 18.96 6.09 -4.52
CA LEU A 89 19.85 5.52 -3.52
C LEU A 89 19.13 5.49 -2.16
N LEU A 90 19.22 4.37 -1.45
CA LEU A 90 18.66 4.25 -0.10
C LEU A 90 19.58 4.95 0.90
N ASN A 91 19.12 6.00 1.58
CA ASN A 91 19.85 6.56 2.72
C ASN A 91 19.40 5.86 4.00
N CYS A 92 20.32 5.20 4.70
CA CYS A 92 19.99 4.41 5.88
C CYS A 92 20.55 5.04 7.17
N PHE A 93 19.72 5.08 8.22
CA PHE A 93 20.05 5.71 9.50
C PHE A 93 19.43 4.99 10.69
N GLY A 94 19.85 5.37 11.90
CA GLY A 94 19.48 4.72 13.17
C GLY A 94 20.37 3.54 13.54
N GLY A 95 20.32 3.10 14.80
CA GLY A 95 21.25 2.08 15.34
C GLY A 95 21.10 0.67 14.75
N ALA A 96 19.93 0.35 14.17
CA ALA A 96 19.67 -0.91 13.49
C ALA A 96 19.58 -0.78 11.96
N GLY A 97 19.66 0.43 11.41
CA GLY A 97 19.47 0.66 9.98
C GLY A 97 20.49 -0.11 9.14
N GLY A 98 21.77 0.04 9.47
CA GLY A 98 22.86 -0.69 8.83
C GLY A 98 22.73 -2.21 8.88
N GLN A 99 21.91 -2.76 9.79
CA GLN A 99 21.69 -4.20 9.91
C GLN A 99 20.82 -4.79 8.81
N HIS A 100 19.96 -3.97 8.19
CA HIS A 100 18.98 -4.41 7.22
C HIS A 100 19.13 -3.71 5.85
N ALA A 101 20.03 -2.74 5.74
CA ALA A 101 20.08 -1.82 4.61
C ALA A 101 20.26 -2.51 3.25
N CYS A 102 21.19 -3.47 3.14
CA CYS A 102 21.39 -4.25 1.90
C CYS A 102 20.12 -5.04 1.52
N LEU A 103 19.50 -5.72 2.49
CA LEU A 103 18.32 -6.55 2.26
C LEU A 103 17.10 -5.71 1.87
N VAL A 104 16.88 -4.55 2.51
CA VAL A 104 15.82 -3.60 2.15
C VAL A 104 16.05 -3.04 0.75
N ALA A 105 17.29 -2.66 0.41
CA ALA A 105 17.61 -2.21 -0.94
C ALA A 105 17.34 -3.29 -1.99
N ASP A 106 17.75 -4.54 -1.72
CA ASP A 106 17.45 -5.69 -2.58
C ASP A 106 15.92 -5.89 -2.77
N ALA A 107 15.10 -5.76 -1.73
CA ALA A 107 13.63 -5.89 -1.80
C ALA A 107 12.94 -4.71 -2.52
N LEU A 108 13.57 -3.54 -2.51
CA LEU A 108 13.15 -2.34 -3.25
C LEU A 108 13.65 -2.34 -4.70
N GLY A 109 14.58 -3.23 -5.07
CA GLY A 109 15.23 -3.20 -6.38
C GLY A 109 16.23 -2.05 -6.54
N MET A 110 16.73 -1.49 -5.43
CA MET A 110 17.75 -0.44 -5.43
C MET A 110 19.16 -1.05 -5.47
N GLU A 111 20.06 -0.44 -6.24
CA GLU A 111 21.43 -0.95 -6.41
C GLU A 111 22.47 -0.30 -5.48
N ALA A 112 22.07 0.73 -4.72
CA ALA A 112 22.97 1.48 -3.86
C ALA A 112 22.33 1.91 -2.54
N VAL A 113 23.13 1.87 -1.48
CA VAL A 113 22.80 2.41 -0.15
C VAL A 113 23.91 3.35 0.30
N LEU A 114 23.55 4.50 0.84
CA LEU A 114 24.48 5.41 1.50
C LEU A 114 24.21 5.39 3.01
N ILE A 115 25.28 5.25 3.79
CA ILE A 115 25.25 5.34 5.24
C ILE A 115 26.23 6.44 5.65
N HIS A 116 25.69 7.48 6.27
CA HIS A 116 26.46 8.59 6.79
C HIS A 116 27.29 8.15 8.03
N PRO A 117 28.50 8.69 8.27
CA PRO A 117 29.31 8.39 9.47
C PRO A 117 28.59 8.66 10.79
N PHE A 118 27.63 9.59 10.74
CA PHE A 118 26.77 9.94 11.86
C PHE A 118 25.38 9.35 11.71
N SER A 119 25.15 8.24 11.00
CA SER A 119 23.79 7.77 10.73
C SER A 119 23.01 7.41 12.01
N GLY A 120 23.68 7.00 13.09
CA GLY A 120 23.09 6.86 14.42
C GLY A 120 22.72 8.18 15.13
N LEU A 121 23.21 9.32 14.64
CA LEU A 121 22.99 10.68 15.17
C LEU A 121 22.54 11.67 14.08
N LEU A 122 22.01 11.15 12.95
CA LEU A 122 21.87 11.92 11.71
C LEU A 122 20.94 13.11 11.87
N SER A 123 19.90 12.99 12.70
CA SER A 123 18.96 14.07 12.98
C SER A 123 19.64 15.28 13.63
N ALA A 124 20.55 15.06 14.59
CA ALA A 124 21.28 16.16 15.24
C ALA A 124 22.24 16.84 14.27
N TYR A 125 22.90 16.05 13.42
CA TYR A 125 23.74 16.58 12.34
C TYR A 125 22.92 17.40 11.32
N GLY A 126 21.77 16.88 10.90
CA GLY A 126 20.85 17.56 9.98
C GLY A 126 20.34 18.89 10.51
N ILE A 127 20.01 19.00 11.80
CA ILE A 127 19.65 20.28 12.45
C ILE A 127 20.83 21.27 12.41
N GLY A 128 22.07 20.79 12.59
CA GLY A 128 23.27 21.63 12.50
C GLY A 128 23.59 22.12 11.08
N LEU A 129 23.14 21.40 10.04
CA LEU A 129 23.33 21.74 8.64
C LEU A 129 22.14 22.47 8.01
N SER A 130 20.96 22.44 8.64
CA SER A 130 19.74 22.94 8.01
C SER A 130 19.82 24.44 7.78
N SER A 131 19.61 24.87 6.53
CA SER A 131 19.41 26.27 6.19
C SER A 131 18.08 26.76 6.74
N VAL A 132 18.04 28.04 7.10
CA VAL A 132 16.77 28.69 7.46
C VAL A 132 15.85 28.67 6.23
N PHE A 133 14.64 28.16 6.43
CA PHE A 133 13.61 28.06 5.40
C PHE A 133 12.37 28.81 5.85
N ALA A 134 11.77 29.57 4.94
CA ALA A 134 10.52 30.27 5.15
C ALA A 134 9.61 30.10 3.94
N SER A 135 8.31 29.92 4.17
CA SER A 135 7.31 29.84 3.12
C SER A 135 6.14 30.76 3.44
N ARG A 136 5.59 31.41 2.42
CA ARG A 136 4.34 32.16 2.50
C ARG A 136 3.46 31.77 1.33
N GLN A 137 2.18 31.58 1.62
CA GLN A 137 1.21 31.19 0.62
C GLN A 137 -0.13 31.90 0.83
N GLN A 138 -0.85 32.12 -0.26
CA GLN A 138 -2.17 32.74 -0.25
C GLN A 138 -3.03 32.17 -1.38
N ALA A 139 -4.30 31.90 -1.08
CA ALA A 139 -5.28 31.43 -2.06
C ALA A 139 -5.52 32.47 -3.15
N LEU A 140 -5.62 32.00 -4.41
CA LEU A 140 -5.93 32.83 -5.58
C LEU A 140 -7.23 32.38 -6.26
N LEU A 141 -7.46 31.07 -6.37
CA LEU A 141 -8.64 30.46 -7.00
C LEU A 141 -8.99 31.07 -8.37
N LYS A 142 -8.01 31.11 -9.28
CA LYS A 142 -8.19 31.61 -10.66
C LYS A 142 -7.74 30.60 -11.71
N PRO A 143 -8.25 30.66 -12.95
CA PRO A 143 -7.77 29.80 -14.03
C PRO A 143 -6.27 29.91 -14.25
N LEU A 144 -5.59 28.80 -14.52
CA LEU A 144 -4.21 28.77 -15.00
C LEU A 144 -4.20 29.20 -16.49
N ALA A 145 -4.27 30.51 -16.70
CA ALA A 145 -4.37 31.12 -18.02
C ALA A 145 -3.66 32.49 -18.04
N GLU A 146 -3.37 33.02 -19.21
CA GLU A 146 -2.66 34.31 -19.35
C GLU A 146 -3.45 35.47 -18.74
N GLU A 147 -4.79 35.40 -18.71
CA GLU A 147 -5.64 36.43 -18.09
C GLU A 147 -5.43 36.53 -16.57
N SER A 148 -4.98 35.46 -15.93
CA SER A 148 -4.70 35.40 -14.49
C SER A 148 -3.27 35.78 -14.14
N ARG A 149 -2.37 35.90 -15.14
CA ARG A 149 -0.93 36.04 -14.93
C ARG A 149 -0.54 37.25 -14.09
N THR A 150 -1.11 38.41 -14.37
CA THR A 150 -0.84 39.63 -13.60
C THR A 150 -1.16 39.43 -12.11
N ALA A 151 -2.28 38.78 -11.80
CA ALA A 151 -2.68 38.53 -10.41
C ALA A 151 -1.74 37.51 -9.71
N ILE A 152 -1.26 36.51 -10.46
CA ILE A 152 -0.25 35.57 -9.97
C ILE A 152 1.05 36.31 -9.64
N ASP A 153 1.54 37.15 -10.56
CA ASP A 153 2.81 37.86 -10.41
C ASP A 153 2.77 38.90 -9.27
N GLU A 154 1.67 39.64 -9.13
CA GLU A 154 1.44 40.56 -8.01
C GLU A 154 1.45 39.84 -6.65
N LEU A 155 0.83 38.65 -6.59
CA LEU A 155 0.78 37.86 -5.38
C LEU A 155 2.15 37.27 -5.04
N ILE A 156 2.88 36.75 -6.03
CA ILE A 156 4.28 36.31 -5.88
C ILE A 156 5.14 37.46 -5.34
N ALA A 157 5.03 38.67 -5.90
CA ALA A 157 5.80 39.82 -5.42
C ALA A 157 5.49 40.19 -3.97
N THR A 158 4.22 40.11 -3.57
CA THR A 158 3.77 40.37 -2.20
C THR A 158 4.30 39.31 -1.23
N LEU A 159 4.14 38.03 -1.55
CA LEU A 159 4.62 36.92 -0.73
C LEU A 159 6.14 36.90 -0.62
N ARG A 160 6.85 37.21 -1.71
CA ARG A 160 8.32 37.33 -1.69
C ARG A 160 8.80 38.39 -0.72
N LYS A 161 8.16 39.57 -0.68
CA LYS A 161 8.49 40.61 0.31
C LYS A 161 8.26 40.12 1.74
N ALA A 162 7.18 39.38 2.00
CA ALA A 162 6.90 38.82 3.31
C ALA A 162 7.93 37.76 3.74
N VAL A 163 8.36 36.89 2.82
CA VAL A 163 9.44 35.92 3.05
C VAL A 163 10.75 36.63 3.37
N ILE A 164 11.15 37.62 2.56
CA ILE A 164 12.39 38.40 2.78
C ILE A 164 12.34 39.12 4.14
N ALA A 165 11.19 39.69 4.52
CA ALA A 165 11.04 40.34 5.82
C ALA A 165 11.21 39.38 7.01
N GLU A 166 10.76 38.13 6.88
CA GLU A 166 10.97 37.09 7.91
C GLU A 166 12.46 36.69 8.03
N PHE A 167 13.16 36.57 6.90
CA PHE A 167 14.61 36.37 6.91
C PHE A 167 15.35 37.55 7.55
N ALA A 168 14.96 38.78 7.23
CA ALA A 168 15.55 39.98 7.81
C ALA A 168 15.35 40.06 9.33
N ALA A 169 14.19 39.62 9.84
CA ALA A 169 13.92 39.55 11.29
C ALA A 169 14.82 38.54 12.02
N GLN A 170 15.35 37.55 11.29
CA GLN A 170 16.34 36.57 11.78
C GLN A 170 17.79 37.00 11.51
N GLY A 171 18.01 38.23 11.01
CA GLY A 171 19.34 38.78 10.74
C GLY A 171 19.96 38.33 9.42
N ILE A 172 19.19 37.72 8.51
CA ILE A 172 19.67 37.25 7.20
C ILE A 172 19.43 38.33 6.15
N ALA A 173 20.49 38.71 5.42
CA ALA A 173 20.44 39.75 4.39
C ALA A 173 19.68 39.27 3.15
N GLU A 174 18.93 40.15 2.49
CA GLU A 174 18.15 39.82 1.28
C GLU A 174 19.00 39.21 0.16
N SER A 175 20.24 39.67 -0.02
CA SER A 175 21.18 39.12 -1.00
C SER A 175 21.60 37.67 -0.74
N ALA A 176 21.36 37.17 0.48
CA ALA A 176 21.62 35.80 0.91
C ALA A 176 20.33 34.95 0.94
N VAL A 177 19.25 35.38 0.30
CA VAL A 177 17.99 34.61 0.22
C VAL A 177 17.72 34.22 -1.23
N ALA A 178 17.67 32.91 -1.50
CA ALA A 178 17.07 32.40 -2.74
C ALA A 178 15.56 32.26 -2.53
N SER A 179 14.75 32.70 -3.50
CA SER A 179 13.29 32.51 -3.46
C SER A 179 12.77 31.83 -4.71
N ARG A 180 11.81 30.93 -4.55
CA ARG A 180 11.16 30.17 -5.62
C ARG A 180 9.63 30.30 -5.50
N PRO A 181 8.94 30.79 -6.54
CA PRO A 181 7.49 30.74 -6.58
C PRO A 181 6.99 29.33 -6.91
N VAL A 182 5.94 28.90 -6.22
CA VAL A 182 5.28 27.60 -6.40
C VAL A 182 3.77 27.86 -6.54
N LEU A 183 3.14 27.26 -7.55
CA LEU A 183 1.69 27.28 -7.70
C LEU A 183 1.13 25.93 -7.26
N GLN A 184 0.06 25.94 -6.47
CA GLN A 184 -0.76 24.77 -6.23
C GLN A 184 -1.84 24.74 -7.32
N ILE A 185 -1.70 23.81 -8.26
CA ILE A 185 -2.56 23.71 -9.45
C ILE A 185 -3.43 22.46 -9.33
N ARG A 186 -4.71 22.58 -9.68
CA ARG A 186 -5.65 21.45 -9.75
C ARG A 186 -6.53 21.55 -10.98
N TYR A 187 -7.16 20.46 -11.37
CA TYR A 187 -8.25 20.54 -12.35
C TYR A 187 -9.49 21.16 -11.70
N ASP A 188 -10.28 21.91 -12.48
CA ASP A 188 -11.48 22.56 -11.98
C ASP A 188 -12.48 21.56 -11.40
N GLY A 189 -13.09 21.91 -10.27
CA GLY A 189 -13.94 20.99 -9.50
C GLY A 189 -13.23 19.82 -8.82
N THR A 190 -11.93 19.58 -9.00
CA THR A 190 -11.18 18.63 -8.16
C THR A 190 -10.56 19.36 -6.97
N ASP A 191 -10.33 18.70 -5.84
CA ASP A 191 -9.72 19.34 -4.64
C ASP A 191 -8.28 18.88 -4.36
N THR A 192 -7.64 18.18 -5.32
CA THR A 192 -6.27 17.71 -5.16
C THR A 192 -5.35 18.62 -5.97
N ALA A 193 -4.66 19.54 -5.30
CA ALA A 193 -3.69 20.41 -5.92
C ALA A 193 -2.28 19.82 -5.88
N LEU A 194 -1.55 19.99 -6.98
CA LEU A 194 -0.16 19.59 -7.13
C LEU A 194 0.74 20.82 -7.16
N PRO A 195 1.88 20.79 -6.45
CA PRO A 195 2.84 21.87 -6.48
C PRO A 195 3.57 21.92 -7.82
N VAL A 196 3.58 23.09 -8.46
CA VAL A 196 4.26 23.33 -9.73
C VAL A 196 5.21 24.53 -9.59
N ASN A 197 6.46 24.32 -9.97
CA ASN A 197 7.46 25.37 -9.97
C ASN A 197 7.10 26.45 -11.02
N PHE A 198 7.03 27.71 -10.60
CA PHE A 198 6.67 28.82 -11.48
C PHE A 198 7.80 29.83 -11.68
N ALA A 199 9.06 29.41 -11.47
CA ALA A 199 10.22 30.29 -11.61
C ALA A 199 10.38 30.90 -13.01
N SER A 200 9.89 30.23 -14.06
CA SER A 200 9.92 30.74 -15.44
C SER A 200 8.83 31.78 -15.75
N GLY A 201 7.81 31.90 -14.89
CA GLY A 201 6.64 32.74 -15.13
C GLY A 201 5.78 32.32 -16.34
N SER A 202 5.95 31.11 -16.86
CA SER A 202 5.25 30.61 -18.05
C SER A 202 4.04 29.75 -17.69
N ILE A 203 2.84 30.20 -18.09
CA ILE A 203 1.59 29.44 -17.94
C ILE A 203 1.66 28.12 -18.72
N PHE A 204 2.22 28.14 -19.94
CA PHE A 204 2.39 26.94 -20.76
C PHE A 204 3.27 25.88 -20.08
N GLN A 205 4.41 26.29 -19.52
CA GLN A 205 5.30 25.37 -18.81
C GLN A 205 4.62 24.83 -17.54
N ALA A 206 3.94 25.69 -16.78
CA ALA A 206 3.23 25.27 -15.58
C ALA A 206 2.14 24.24 -15.88
N ARG A 207 1.39 24.41 -16.98
CA ARG A 207 0.40 23.43 -17.45
C ARG A 207 1.06 22.08 -17.74
N ARG A 208 2.15 22.09 -18.51
CA ARG A 208 2.87 20.87 -18.88
C ARG A 208 3.44 20.15 -17.65
N ASP A 209 4.04 20.89 -16.73
CA ASP A 209 4.62 20.33 -15.50
C ASP A 209 3.53 19.75 -14.59
N PHE A 210 2.37 20.43 -14.50
CA PHE A 210 1.19 19.89 -13.83
C PHE A 210 0.71 18.58 -14.48
N GLU A 211 0.55 18.54 -15.80
CA GLU A 211 0.09 17.33 -16.51
C GLU A 211 1.06 16.16 -16.35
N VAL A 212 2.37 16.41 -16.39
CA VAL A 212 3.40 15.40 -16.11
C VAL A 212 3.28 14.89 -14.68
N ALA A 213 3.20 15.79 -13.69
CA ALA A 213 3.05 15.41 -12.29
C ALA A 213 1.73 14.64 -12.03
N HIS A 214 0.63 15.11 -12.61
CA HIS A 214 -0.68 14.49 -12.50
C HIS A 214 -0.70 13.11 -13.15
N LYS A 215 -0.12 12.94 -14.34
CA LYS A 215 -0.01 11.63 -15.00
C LYS A 215 0.89 10.67 -14.22
N ALA A 216 1.99 11.16 -13.66
CA ALA A 216 2.89 10.35 -12.83
C ALA A 216 2.19 9.87 -11.55
N GLN A 217 1.40 10.73 -10.90
CA GLN A 217 0.74 10.41 -9.65
C GLN A 217 -0.57 9.62 -9.81
N PHE A 218 -1.35 9.90 -10.86
CA PHE A 218 -2.71 9.37 -11.03
C PHE A 218 -2.90 8.50 -12.29
N GLY A 219 -1.91 8.43 -13.19
CA GLY A 219 -1.94 7.58 -14.38
C GLY A 219 -2.64 8.18 -15.61
N PHE A 220 -3.30 9.32 -15.47
CA PHE A 220 -4.05 9.97 -16.57
C PHE A 220 -3.98 11.50 -16.49
N VAL A 221 -4.49 12.17 -17.53
CA VAL A 221 -4.77 13.61 -17.57
C VAL A 221 -6.18 13.82 -18.13
N TYR A 222 -6.81 14.94 -17.81
CA TYR A 222 -8.06 15.32 -18.46
C TYR A 222 -7.75 16.16 -19.71
N ASP A 223 -8.28 15.76 -20.86
CA ASP A 223 -8.03 16.45 -22.14
C ASP A 223 -8.69 17.84 -22.20
N ASP A 224 -9.92 17.97 -21.68
CA ASP A 224 -10.77 19.17 -21.85
C ASP A 224 -11.16 19.87 -20.54
N LYS A 225 -10.49 19.55 -19.42
CA LYS A 225 -10.85 20.11 -18.11
C LYS A 225 -9.99 21.33 -17.79
N PRO A 226 -10.57 22.50 -17.45
CA PRO A 226 -9.81 23.68 -17.05
C PRO A 226 -8.95 23.42 -15.82
N MET A 227 -7.83 24.16 -15.69
CA MET A 227 -6.97 24.10 -14.51
C MET A 227 -7.09 25.39 -13.70
N ILE A 228 -7.05 25.25 -12.38
CA ILE A 228 -7.17 26.34 -11.42
C ILE A 228 -5.87 26.44 -10.62
N VAL A 229 -5.34 27.65 -10.52
CA VAL A 229 -4.36 28.02 -9.50
C VAL A 229 -5.11 28.22 -8.20
N GLU A 230 -5.05 27.22 -7.32
CA GLU A 230 -5.70 27.26 -6.02
C GLU A 230 -4.98 28.22 -5.08
N THR A 231 -3.67 28.04 -4.97
CA THR A 231 -2.81 28.81 -4.06
C THR A 231 -1.52 29.22 -4.78
N VAL A 232 -1.07 30.44 -4.50
CA VAL A 232 0.26 30.93 -4.87
C VAL A 232 1.13 30.89 -3.62
N GLY A 233 2.33 30.31 -3.74
CA GLY A 233 3.33 30.23 -2.69
C GLY A 233 4.67 30.82 -3.13
N VAL A 234 5.44 31.31 -2.17
CA VAL A 234 6.86 31.62 -2.33
C VAL A 234 7.62 30.93 -1.21
N GLU A 235 8.57 30.10 -1.59
CA GLU A 235 9.51 29.43 -0.69
C GLU A 235 10.83 30.20 -0.74
N GLY A 236 11.39 30.51 0.42
CA GLY A 236 12.70 31.14 0.57
C GLY A 236 13.65 30.26 1.36
N THR A 237 14.92 30.30 0.98
CA THR A 237 15.99 29.54 1.64
C THR A 237 17.21 30.43 1.77
N ASP A 238 17.84 30.39 2.95
CA ASP A 238 19.13 31.06 3.19
C ASP A 238 20.24 30.39 2.37
N THR A 239 20.88 31.17 1.50
CA THR A 239 22.04 30.77 0.69
C THR A 239 23.37 31.14 1.34
N GLY A 240 23.37 32.00 2.36
CA GLY A 240 24.56 32.42 3.11
C GLY A 240 24.98 31.42 4.19
N GLY A 241 24.02 30.65 4.72
CA GLY A 241 24.25 29.54 5.65
C GLY A 241 24.53 28.20 4.99
N GLY A 242 24.81 28.17 3.68
CA GLY A 242 25.01 26.95 2.90
C GLY A 242 26.17 26.11 3.45
N GLY A 243 25.80 24.99 4.09
CA GLY A 243 26.59 23.79 4.39
C GLY A 243 28.06 24.01 4.76
N ARG A 244 28.45 23.59 5.96
CA ARG A 244 29.85 23.15 6.12
C ARG A 244 30.05 22.00 5.14
N ASP A 245 30.58 22.30 3.96
CA ASP A 245 30.92 21.28 2.98
C ASP A 245 31.82 20.28 3.68
N GLU A 246 31.43 19.01 3.64
CA GLU A 246 32.24 17.95 4.19
C GLU A 246 33.54 17.91 3.40
N SER A 247 34.65 18.00 4.13
CA SER A 247 35.97 17.97 3.52
C SER A 247 36.21 16.63 2.84
N GLU A 248 36.53 16.65 1.56
CA GLU A 248 36.98 15.48 0.84
C GLU A 248 38.41 15.14 1.24
N SER A 249 38.64 13.87 1.54
CA SER A 249 39.95 13.32 1.87
C SER A 249 40.55 12.60 0.67
N GLU A 250 41.87 12.49 0.63
CA GLU A 250 42.54 11.65 -0.37
C GLU A 250 42.09 10.20 -0.24
N MET A 251 41.81 9.56 -1.38
CA MET A 251 41.36 8.17 -1.44
C MET A 251 42.54 7.23 -1.63
N GLU A 252 42.55 6.14 -0.87
CA GLU A 252 43.45 5.01 -1.06
C GLU A 252 42.71 3.89 -1.79
N ASP A 253 43.14 3.54 -3.01
CA ASP A 253 42.56 2.42 -3.76
C ASP A 253 43.11 1.08 -3.25
N LEU A 254 42.59 0.64 -2.10
CA LEU A 254 43.02 -0.56 -1.40
C LEU A 254 41.82 -1.41 -0.97
N ALA A 255 41.85 -2.70 -1.35
CA ALA A 255 40.99 -3.69 -0.75
C ALA A 255 41.41 -3.91 0.71
N ALA A 256 40.49 -3.67 1.65
CA ALA A 256 40.79 -3.85 3.06
C ALA A 256 40.81 -5.34 3.43
N SER A 257 41.86 -5.78 4.14
CA SER A 257 41.93 -7.15 4.67
C SER A 257 41.34 -7.21 6.08
N PRO A 258 40.47 -8.20 6.40
CA PRO A 258 39.84 -8.27 7.70
C PRO A 258 40.86 -8.70 8.77
N PRO A 259 41.00 -7.99 9.89
CA PRO A 259 41.85 -8.43 11.01
C PRO A 259 41.33 -9.70 11.69
N ARG A 260 40.03 -9.97 11.60
CA ARG A 260 39.34 -11.12 12.18
C ARG A 260 38.15 -11.52 11.32
N THR A 261 37.73 -12.78 11.40
CA THR A 261 36.48 -13.27 10.83
C THR A 261 35.55 -13.80 11.92
N ARG A 262 34.26 -13.87 11.61
CA ARG A 262 33.20 -14.53 12.39
C ARG A 262 32.27 -15.26 11.44
N LYS A 263 31.59 -16.29 11.94
CA LYS A 263 30.52 -16.92 11.20
C LYS A 263 29.24 -16.09 11.30
N ILE A 264 28.60 -15.88 10.16
CA ILE A 264 27.24 -15.34 10.07
C ILE A 264 26.38 -16.30 9.26
N PHE A 265 25.08 -16.34 9.52
CA PHE A 265 24.12 -17.09 8.72
C PHE A 265 23.45 -16.14 7.73
N ALA A 266 23.60 -16.43 6.43
CA ALA A 266 23.03 -15.63 5.35
C ALA A 266 22.83 -16.49 4.11
N GLU A 267 21.68 -16.32 3.46
CA GLU A 267 21.26 -17.11 2.29
C GLU A 267 21.16 -18.61 2.60
N GLY A 268 20.63 -18.95 3.78
CA GLY A 268 20.41 -20.34 4.20
C GLY A 268 21.67 -21.11 4.63
N GLU A 269 22.84 -20.49 4.67
CA GLU A 269 24.08 -21.15 5.08
C GLU A 269 24.98 -20.29 5.97
N TRP A 270 25.82 -20.96 6.78
CA TRP A 270 26.85 -20.31 7.58
C TRP A 270 28.05 -19.91 6.69
N ARG A 271 28.38 -18.62 6.67
CA ARG A 271 29.48 -18.03 5.91
C ARG A 271 30.49 -17.36 6.83
N GLU A 272 31.77 -17.38 6.46
CA GLU A 272 32.80 -16.57 7.13
C GLU A 272 32.69 -15.11 6.68
N ALA A 273 32.46 -14.21 7.62
CA ALA A 273 32.36 -12.77 7.40
C ALA A 273 33.57 -12.03 7.97
N GLY A 274 34.11 -11.08 7.21
CA GLY A 274 35.18 -10.20 7.68
C GLY A 274 34.67 -9.18 8.71
N ILE A 275 35.41 -8.97 9.79
CA ILE A 275 35.10 -7.97 10.81
C ILE A 275 36.01 -6.76 10.63
N PHE A 276 35.41 -5.61 10.34
CA PHE A 276 36.12 -4.35 10.17
C PHE A 276 35.63 -3.35 11.20
N ARG A 277 36.56 -2.69 11.89
CA ARG A 277 36.18 -1.49 12.65
C ARG A 277 36.19 -0.31 11.72
N ARG A 278 35.12 0.49 11.75
CA ARG A 278 35.00 1.65 10.87
C ARG A 278 36.18 2.62 11.01
N GLU A 279 36.68 2.83 12.22
CA GLU A 279 37.82 3.71 12.54
C GLU A 279 39.13 3.32 11.82
N ALA A 280 39.26 2.06 11.41
CA ALA A 280 40.45 1.54 10.71
C ALA A 280 40.33 1.64 9.18
N LEU A 281 39.14 1.97 8.65
CA LEU A 281 38.90 2.09 7.21
C LEU A 281 39.09 3.54 6.77
N LYS A 282 39.93 3.75 5.77
CA LYS A 282 40.20 5.04 5.14
C LYS A 282 39.35 5.26 3.88
N PRO A 283 39.12 6.52 3.48
CA PRO A 283 38.56 6.86 2.18
C PRO A 283 39.23 6.08 1.03
N GLY A 284 38.44 5.55 0.10
CA GLY A 284 38.84 4.66 -0.99
C GLY A 284 38.82 3.17 -0.63
N ASN A 285 38.86 2.79 0.66
CA ASN A 285 38.88 1.37 1.04
C ASN A 285 37.60 0.65 0.61
N ARG A 286 37.78 -0.58 0.11
CA ARG A 286 36.71 -1.48 -0.35
C ARG A 286 36.60 -2.72 0.54
N VAL A 287 35.39 -3.07 0.95
CA VAL A 287 35.07 -4.24 1.78
C VAL A 287 33.97 -5.04 1.08
N ALA A 288 34.32 -6.23 0.57
CA ALA A 288 33.36 -7.14 -0.05
C ALA A 288 32.58 -7.93 1.02
N GLY A 289 31.29 -8.12 0.79
CA GLY A 289 30.44 -8.98 1.62
C GLY A 289 30.71 -10.48 1.39
N PRO A 290 30.39 -11.36 2.36
CA PRO A 290 29.81 -11.06 3.67
C PRO A 290 30.81 -10.38 4.63
N ALA A 291 30.40 -9.27 5.25
CA ALA A 291 31.25 -8.56 6.21
C ALA A 291 30.42 -7.75 7.23
N LEU A 292 31.00 -7.53 8.42
CA LEU A 292 30.47 -6.64 9.45
C LEU A 292 31.38 -5.42 9.57
N VAL A 293 30.84 -4.23 9.35
CA VAL A 293 31.52 -2.96 9.63
C VAL A 293 30.96 -2.41 10.95
N ILE A 294 31.79 -2.45 11.99
CA ILE A 294 31.43 -2.10 13.36
C ILE A 294 31.72 -0.61 13.59
N GLU A 295 30.69 0.12 14.02
CA GLU A 295 30.76 1.51 14.45
C GLU A 295 30.41 1.64 15.94
N PRO A 296 30.80 2.76 16.60
CA PRO A 296 30.45 2.97 18.01
C PRO A 296 28.94 2.95 18.31
N ASN A 297 28.10 3.27 17.32
CA ASN A 297 26.65 3.45 17.48
C ASN A 297 25.79 2.56 16.57
N GLN A 298 26.40 1.72 15.71
CA GLN A 298 25.68 0.77 14.85
C GLN A 298 26.59 -0.35 14.36
N THR A 299 25.96 -1.37 13.75
CA THR A 299 26.64 -2.41 12.98
C THR A 299 26.08 -2.40 11.56
N ILE A 300 26.95 -2.26 10.57
CA ILE A 300 26.59 -2.29 9.15
C ILE A 300 26.91 -3.68 8.61
N ILE A 301 25.91 -4.33 8.01
CA ILE A 301 26.04 -5.65 7.39
C ILE A 301 26.22 -5.44 5.89
N VAL A 302 27.37 -5.88 5.38
CA VAL A 302 27.61 -6.00 3.95
C VAL A 302 27.22 -7.42 3.56
N GLU A 303 26.02 -7.59 3.01
CA GLU A 303 25.49 -8.90 2.62
C GLU A 303 26.29 -9.52 1.46
N PRO A 304 26.21 -10.84 1.23
CA PRO A 304 26.82 -11.47 0.06
C PRO A 304 26.51 -10.75 -1.26
N GLY A 305 27.54 -10.54 -2.08
CA GLY A 305 27.45 -9.83 -3.37
C GLY A 305 27.32 -8.30 -3.27
N TRP A 306 27.29 -7.73 -2.07
CA TRP A 306 27.43 -6.28 -1.85
C TRP A 306 28.89 -5.90 -1.62
N LEU A 307 29.24 -4.66 -1.97
CA LEU A 307 30.54 -4.05 -1.74
C LEU A 307 30.35 -2.74 -1.00
N ALA A 308 30.99 -2.60 0.16
CA ALA A 308 31.11 -1.31 0.83
C ALA A 308 32.36 -0.57 0.33
N GLU A 309 32.20 0.70 0.00
CA GLU A 309 33.28 1.62 -0.33
C GLU A 309 33.22 2.81 0.64
N ILE A 310 34.37 3.18 1.21
CA ILE A 310 34.46 4.42 1.97
C ILE A 310 34.68 5.57 0.98
N THR A 311 33.75 6.51 0.89
CA THR A 311 33.86 7.62 -0.07
C THR A 311 34.90 8.66 0.38
N ALA A 312 35.26 9.60 -0.49
CA ALA A 312 36.12 10.74 -0.14
C ALA A 312 35.58 11.58 1.03
N ARG A 313 34.25 11.60 1.22
CA ARG A 313 33.56 12.27 2.36
C ARG A 313 33.41 11.37 3.58
N ASN A 314 34.11 10.24 3.59
CA ASN A 314 34.09 9.25 4.66
C ASN A 314 32.73 8.52 4.81
N HIS A 315 31.81 8.61 3.85
CA HIS A 315 30.55 7.86 3.89
C HIS A 315 30.79 6.38 3.60
N VAL A 316 29.90 5.50 4.06
CA VAL A 316 29.86 4.11 3.62
C VAL A 316 28.87 4.03 2.46
N LEU A 317 29.37 3.78 1.26
CA LEU A 317 28.57 3.54 0.07
C LEU A 317 28.54 2.05 -0.22
N LEU A 318 27.38 1.42 -0.04
CA LEU A 318 27.15 0.03 -0.39
C LEU A 318 26.64 -0.02 -1.83
N ARG A 319 27.26 -0.86 -2.67
CA ARG A 319 26.82 -1.12 -4.04
C ARG A 319 26.60 -2.60 -4.25
N ARG A 320 25.52 -2.94 -4.94
CA ARG A 320 25.28 -4.29 -5.41
C ARG A 320 26.24 -4.59 -6.57
N THR A 321 27.12 -5.58 -6.40
CA THR A 321 28.15 -5.92 -7.41
C THR A 321 27.82 -7.16 -8.24
N GLU A 322 27.03 -8.06 -7.67
CA GLU A 322 26.50 -9.22 -8.38
C GLU A 322 25.00 -8.99 -8.64
N LYS A 323 24.44 -9.50 -9.74
CA LYS A 323 22.98 -9.53 -9.83
C LYS A 323 22.49 -10.48 -8.74
N LYS A 324 21.56 -10.02 -7.89
CA LYS A 324 20.86 -10.92 -6.97
C LYS A 324 20.35 -12.09 -7.81
N ARG A 325 20.81 -13.31 -7.51
CA ARG A 325 20.19 -14.50 -8.09
C ARG A 325 18.72 -14.37 -7.71
N ARG A 326 17.83 -14.24 -8.71
CA ARG A 326 16.41 -14.50 -8.47
C ARG A 326 16.38 -15.79 -7.67
N GLN A 327 15.78 -15.75 -6.47
CA GLN A 327 15.72 -16.92 -5.59
C GLN A 327 15.44 -18.14 -6.46
N ALA A 328 16.18 -19.24 -6.22
CA ALA A 328 15.98 -20.50 -6.92
C ALA A 328 14.48 -20.73 -7.06
N ALA A 329 14.01 -20.95 -8.30
CA ALA A 329 12.60 -20.91 -8.70
C ALA A 329 11.70 -21.22 -7.51
N LEU A 330 11.10 -20.16 -6.94
CA LEU A 330 10.20 -20.31 -5.81
C LEU A 330 9.22 -21.43 -6.17
N GLY A 331 9.15 -22.43 -5.30
CA GLY A 331 8.22 -23.53 -5.52
C GLY A 331 6.79 -23.01 -5.45
N THR A 332 5.87 -23.77 -6.03
CA THR A 332 4.43 -23.59 -5.83
C THR A 332 3.95 -24.19 -4.50
N GLU A 333 4.84 -24.78 -3.71
CA GLU A 333 4.58 -25.34 -2.38
C GLU A 333 4.42 -24.23 -1.33
N ALA A 334 3.57 -24.45 -0.32
CA ALA A 334 3.32 -23.46 0.73
C ALA A 334 4.53 -23.32 1.66
N ASP A 335 5.29 -22.23 1.51
CA ASP A 335 6.30 -21.80 2.48
C ASP A 335 5.71 -20.74 3.43
N PRO A 336 5.70 -20.93 4.77
CA PRO A 336 5.15 -19.99 5.73
C PRO A 336 5.75 -18.58 5.71
N VAL A 337 7.05 -18.44 5.42
CA VAL A 337 7.70 -17.13 5.31
C VAL A 337 7.15 -16.42 4.07
N MET A 338 7.17 -17.12 2.94
CA MET A 338 6.68 -16.56 1.69
C MET A 338 5.17 -16.31 1.70
N LEU A 339 4.40 -17.13 2.42
CA LEU A 339 2.97 -16.91 2.62
C LEU A 339 2.72 -15.54 3.25
N GLU A 340 3.48 -15.20 4.28
CA GLU A 340 3.39 -13.88 4.92
C GLU A 340 3.88 -12.76 3.99
N VAL A 341 4.92 -12.99 3.20
CA VAL A 341 5.39 -12.03 2.18
C VAL A 341 4.30 -11.76 1.14
N PHE A 342 3.74 -12.79 0.52
CA PHE A 342 2.69 -12.65 -0.50
C PHE A 342 1.41 -12.03 0.07
N ASN A 343 1.03 -12.40 1.29
CA ASN A 343 -0.07 -11.76 2.01
C ASN A 343 0.12 -10.23 2.09
N ASN A 344 1.27 -9.77 2.58
CA ASN A 344 1.59 -8.34 2.66
C ASN A 344 1.65 -7.67 1.29
N LEU A 345 2.17 -8.35 0.27
CA LEU A 345 2.24 -7.79 -1.08
C LEU A 345 0.85 -7.62 -1.72
N PHE A 346 -0.04 -8.61 -1.64
CA PHE A 346 -1.40 -8.49 -2.17
C PHE A 346 -2.20 -7.40 -1.45
N MET A 347 -2.07 -7.31 -0.13
CA MET A 347 -2.66 -6.23 0.68
C MET A 347 -2.10 -4.86 0.25
N SER A 348 -0.79 -4.75 0.05
CA SER A 348 -0.15 -3.52 -0.42
C SER A 348 -0.70 -3.05 -1.77
N ILE A 349 -0.97 -3.97 -2.70
CA ILE A 349 -1.58 -3.62 -3.99
C ILE A 349 -2.96 -3.01 -3.77
N ALA A 350 -3.81 -3.66 -2.97
CA ALA A 350 -5.15 -3.16 -2.67
C ALA A 350 -5.12 -1.78 -1.96
N GLU A 351 -4.18 -1.55 -1.05
CA GLU A 351 -3.97 -0.24 -0.41
C GLU A 351 -3.52 0.83 -1.40
N GLN A 352 -2.59 0.50 -2.32
CA GLN A 352 -2.14 1.43 -3.36
C GLN A 352 -3.29 1.85 -4.28
N MET A 353 -4.16 0.91 -4.67
CA MET A 353 -5.40 1.21 -5.39
C MET A 353 -6.27 2.19 -4.59
N GLY A 354 -6.45 1.92 -3.29
CA GLY A 354 -7.26 2.76 -2.41
C GLY A 354 -6.75 4.19 -2.28
N VAL A 355 -5.43 4.39 -2.21
CA VAL A 355 -4.85 5.74 -2.18
C VAL A 355 -5.04 6.47 -3.52
N THR A 356 -4.90 5.76 -4.65
CA THR A 356 -5.22 6.33 -5.96
C THR A 356 -6.69 6.76 -6.03
N LEU A 357 -7.61 5.92 -5.57
CA LEU A 357 -9.04 6.23 -5.53
C LEU A 357 -9.31 7.47 -4.67
N GLN A 358 -8.82 7.49 -3.44
CA GLN A 358 -9.00 8.60 -2.51
C GLN A 358 -8.53 9.93 -3.10
N ASN A 359 -7.35 9.96 -3.71
CA ASN A 359 -6.75 11.20 -4.21
C ASN A 359 -7.38 11.72 -5.51
N THR A 360 -8.03 10.84 -6.28
CA THR A 360 -8.61 11.17 -7.59
C THR A 360 -10.13 11.32 -7.57
N ALA A 361 -10.79 10.82 -6.53
CA ALA A 361 -12.23 10.95 -6.34
C ALA A 361 -12.68 12.41 -6.21
N TYR A 362 -13.89 12.67 -6.68
CA TYR A 362 -14.55 13.97 -6.64
C TYR A 362 -15.46 14.08 -5.41
N SER A 363 -16.12 13.00 -5.00
CA SER A 363 -17.05 13.05 -3.86
C SER A 363 -16.36 12.99 -2.50
N VAL A 364 -16.93 13.77 -1.56
CA VAL A 364 -16.56 13.74 -0.13
C VAL A 364 -16.72 12.33 0.47
N ASN A 365 -17.69 11.55 -0.01
CA ASN A 365 -17.91 10.19 0.47
C ASN A 365 -16.70 9.28 0.23
N ILE A 366 -16.16 9.29 -0.99
CA ILE A 366 -14.99 8.48 -1.31
C ILE A 366 -13.71 9.14 -0.77
N LYS A 367 -13.54 10.45 -0.98
CA LYS A 367 -12.29 11.15 -0.67
C LYS A 367 -12.03 11.37 0.83
N GLU A 368 -13.04 11.77 1.57
CA GLU A 368 -12.90 12.20 2.99
C GLU A 368 -13.51 11.19 3.97
N ARG A 369 -14.69 10.65 3.66
CA ARG A 369 -15.32 9.61 4.50
C ARG A 369 -14.69 8.23 4.30
N LEU A 370 -13.90 8.05 3.25
CA LEU A 370 -13.26 6.78 2.88
C LEU A 370 -14.26 5.64 2.68
N ASP A 371 -15.44 5.97 2.16
CA ASP A 371 -16.53 5.04 1.91
C ASP A 371 -16.31 4.34 0.55
N PHE A 372 -15.23 3.56 0.49
CA PHE A 372 -14.84 2.78 -0.66
C PHE A 372 -14.06 1.53 -0.24
N SER A 373 -13.86 0.58 -1.15
CA SER A 373 -12.91 -0.52 -0.95
C SER A 373 -12.26 -0.89 -2.28
N CYS A 374 -11.01 -1.32 -2.21
CA CYS A 374 -10.24 -1.81 -3.35
C CYS A 374 -9.78 -3.23 -3.06
N ALA A 375 -9.79 -4.09 -4.06
CA ALA A 375 -9.50 -5.51 -3.90
C ALA A 375 -8.88 -6.13 -5.14
N VAL A 376 -8.11 -7.19 -4.90
CA VAL A 376 -7.51 -8.07 -5.92
C VAL A 376 -8.12 -9.46 -5.79
N PHE A 377 -8.36 -10.09 -6.94
CA PHE A 377 -9.03 -11.38 -7.05
C PHE A 377 -8.22 -12.31 -7.95
N ASP A 378 -8.30 -13.60 -7.66
CA ASP A 378 -7.69 -14.63 -8.50
C ASP A 378 -8.39 -14.75 -9.86
N ARG A 379 -7.87 -15.61 -10.74
CA ARG A 379 -8.40 -15.85 -12.09
C ARG A 379 -9.89 -16.18 -12.14
N HIS A 380 -10.44 -16.74 -11.07
CA HIS A 380 -11.84 -17.18 -10.98
C HIS A 380 -12.75 -16.12 -10.34
N GLY A 381 -12.19 -14.99 -9.92
CA GLY A 381 -12.93 -13.91 -9.27
C GLY A 381 -13.07 -14.09 -7.77
N ALA A 382 -12.36 -15.03 -7.13
CA ALA A 382 -12.39 -15.15 -5.68
C ALA A 382 -11.42 -14.15 -5.03
N LEU A 383 -11.89 -13.51 -3.96
CA LEU A 383 -11.17 -12.47 -3.25
C LEU A 383 -9.85 -13.01 -2.68
N VAL A 384 -8.75 -12.31 -2.95
CA VAL A 384 -7.39 -12.63 -2.44
C VAL A 384 -6.98 -11.66 -1.35
N ALA A 385 -7.13 -10.35 -1.59
CA ALA A 385 -6.81 -9.30 -0.64
C ALA A 385 -7.62 -8.03 -0.89
N ASN A 386 -7.82 -7.22 0.14
CA ASN A 386 -8.58 -5.98 0.09
C ASN A 386 -8.00 -4.91 1.03
N ALA A 387 -8.16 -3.64 0.70
CA ALA A 387 -7.88 -2.54 1.63
C ALA A 387 -9.03 -2.44 2.67
N PRO A 388 -8.74 -2.40 3.99
CA PRO A 388 -9.76 -2.43 5.02
C PRO A 388 -10.34 -1.04 5.28
N HIS A 389 -11.50 -0.75 4.68
CA HIS A 389 -12.25 0.48 4.93
C HIS A 389 -13.70 0.19 5.35
N MET A 390 -14.42 -0.65 4.60
CA MET A 390 -15.84 -0.94 4.84
C MET A 390 -16.13 -2.45 4.84
N PRO A 391 -16.46 -3.06 6.00
CA PRO A 391 -16.68 -4.51 6.12
C PRO A 391 -17.69 -5.13 5.15
N VAL A 392 -18.77 -4.41 4.84
CA VAL A 392 -19.86 -4.92 3.98
C VAL A 392 -19.43 -5.10 2.52
N HIS A 393 -18.43 -4.35 2.06
CA HIS A 393 -17.87 -4.52 0.71
C HIS A 393 -17.14 -5.87 0.57
N LEU A 394 -16.66 -6.43 1.67
CA LEU A 394 -15.60 -7.44 1.66
C LEU A 394 -16.09 -8.85 1.33
N GLY A 395 -17.34 -9.17 1.66
CA GLY A 395 -17.96 -10.46 1.28
C GLY A 395 -18.99 -10.35 0.16
N SER A 396 -19.09 -9.19 -0.49
CA SER A 396 -20.05 -8.95 -1.58
C SER A 396 -19.39 -8.61 -2.91
N MET A 397 -18.16 -8.05 -2.91
CA MET A 397 -17.43 -7.75 -4.14
C MET A 397 -17.00 -9.00 -4.94
N ASP A 398 -16.76 -10.13 -4.29
CA ASP A 398 -16.49 -11.41 -4.98
C ASP A 398 -17.67 -11.79 -5.90
N ARG A 399 -18.91 -11.68 -5.41
CA ARG A 399 -20.12 -11.87 -6.22
C ARG A 399 -20.27 -10.89 -7.37
N SER A 400 -19.85 -9.63 -7.18
CA SER A 400 -19.81 -8.64 -8.27
C SER A 400 -18.86 -9.08 -9.38
N VAL A 401 -17.64 -9.50 -9.04
CA VAL A 401 -16.63 -9.94 -10.01
C VAL A 401 -17.08 -11.23 -10.71
N GLU A 402 -17.53 -12.23 -9.95
CA GLU A 402 -18.07 -13.48 -10.51
C GLU A 402 -19.24 -13.26 -11.47
N THR A 403 -20.12 -12.29 -11.15
CA THR A 403 -21.23 -11.93 -12.03
C THR A 403 -20.74 -11.31 -13.33
N ILE A 404 -19.76 -10.40 -13.30
CA ILE A 404 -19.14 -9.85 -14.52
C ILE A 404 -18.53 -10.95 -15.36
N ILE A 405 -17.79 -11.88 -14.73
CA ILE A 405 -17.19 -13.04 -15.42
C ILE A 405 -18.28 -13.88 -16.10
N ARG A 406 -19.35 -14.20 -15.38
CA ARG A 406 -20.45 -15.04 -15.85
C ARG A 406 -21.21 -14.39 -17.00
N LEU A 407 -21.62 -13.12 -16.86
CA LEU A 407 -22.46 -12.42 -17.83
C LEU A 407 -21.73 -12.01 -19.09
N ASN A 408 -20.40 -11.90 -19.04
CA ASN A 408 -19.56 -11.51 -20.20
C ASN A 408 -18.66 -12.65 -20.67
N SER A 409 -18.93 -13.89 -20.26
CA SER A 409 -18.11 -15.05 -20.63
C SER A 409 -17.99 -15.18 -22.15
N GLY A 410 -16.75 -15.21 -22.66
CA GLY A 410 -16.46 -15.24 -24.10
C GLY A 410 -16.45 -13.88 -24.82
N ASP A 411 -16.76 -12.78 -24.13
CA ASP A 411 -16.80 -11.41 -24.67
C ASP A 411 -16.10 -10.40 -23.74
N ILE A 412 -14.98 -10.80 -23.13
CA ILE A 412 -14.11 -9.93 -22.32
C ILE A 412 -12.79 -9.72 -23.07
N HIS A 413 -12.41 -8.46 -23.26
CA HIS A 413 -11.23 -8.09 -24.03
C HIS A 413 -10.23 -7.27 -23.20
N PRO A 414 -8.96 -7.25 -23.62
CA PRO A 414 -7.97 -6.34 -23.04
C PRO A 414 -8.40 -4.88 -23.14
N GLY A 415 -8.45 -4.21 -21.98
CA GLY A 415 -8.88 -2.81 -21.87
C GLY A 415 -10.39 -2.63 -21.67
N ASP A 416 -11.16 -3.71 -21.53
CA ASP A 416 -12.54 -3.61 -21.06
C ASP A 416 -12.59 -3.31 -19.56
N VAL A 417 -13.57 -2.51 -19.14
CA VAL A 417 -13.90 -2.28 -17.72
C VAL A 417 -15.41 -2.32 -17.56
N PHE A 418 -15.89 -2.94 -16.48
CA PHE A 418 -17.30 -3.12 -16.21
C PHE A 418 -17.71 -2.43 -14.91
N ALA A 419 -18.96 -2.00 -14.82
CA ALA A 419 -19.57 -1.41 -13.64
C ALA A 419 -20.90 -2.11 -13.31
N LEU A 420 -21.15 -2.35 -12.02
CA LEU A 420 -22.43 -2.83 -11.51
C LEU A 420 -22.74 -2.32 -10.09
N ASN A 421 -24.02 -2.23 -9.75
CA ASN A 421 -24.52 -1.98 -8.39
C ASN A 421 -25.78 -2.81 -8.07
N ALA A 422 -26.24 -3.63 -9.02
CA ALA A 422 -27.45 -4.45 -8.86
C ALA A 422 -27.35 -5.32 -7.59
N PRO A 423 -28.26 -5.14 -6.61
CA PRO A 423 -28.15 -5.79 -5.30
C PRO A 423 -28.15 -7.32 -5.37
N TYR A 424 -28.93 -7.89 -6.30
CA TYR A 424 -29.01 -9.33 -6.54
C TYR A 424 -27.80 -9.92 -7.28
N ASN A 425 -26.85 -9.09 -7.71
CA ASN A 425 -25.69 -9.46 -8.52
C ASN A 425 -24.35 -9.07 -7.85
N GLY A 426 -24.35 -8.95 -6.52
CA GLY A 426 -23.17 -8.62 -5.71
C GLY A 426 -23.15 -7.18 -5.20
N GLY A 427 -24.06 -6.32 -5.67
CA GLY A 427 -24.26 -4.99 -5.10
C GLY A 427 -24.76 -5.07 -3.65
N THR A 428 -24.40 -4.09 -2.84
CA THR A 428 -24.87 -3.94 -1.45
C THR A 428 -26.13 -3.10 -1.38
N HIS A 429 -26.11 -1.98 -2.09
CA HIS A 429 -27.22 -1.06 -2.37
C HIS A 429 -26.80 -0.20 -3.57
N LEU A 430 -27.74 0.49 -4.23
CA LEU A 430 -27.46 1.18 -5.50
C LEU A 430 -26.33 2.23 -5.43
N PRO A 431 -26.15 3.00 -4.35
CA PRO A 431 -25.03 3.94 -4.23
C PRO A 431 -23.64 3.29 -4.31
N ASP A 432 -23.51 2.02 -3.93
CA ASP A 432 -22.22 1.33 -3.95
C ASP A 432 -21.98 0.72 -5.33
N ILE A 433 -21.30 1.48 -6.20
CA ILE A 433 -20.99 1.01 -7.56
C ILE A 433 -19.64 0.30 -7.56
N THR A 434 -19.63 -0.94 -8.02
CA THR A 434 -18.42 -1.76 -8.19
C THR A 434 -17.92 -1.67 -9.62
N VAL A 435 -16.66 -1.25 -9.79
CA VAL A 435 -15.94 -1.22 -11.06
C VAL A 435 -14.96 -2.40 -11.09
N VAL A 436 -15.01 -3.22 -12.14
CA VAL A 436 -14.26 -4.47 -12.30
C VAL A 436 -13.40 -4.42 -13.56
N THR A 437 -12.10 -4.66 -13.41
CA THR A 437 -11.10 -4.62 -14.49
C THR A 437 -10.35 -5.96 -14.60
N PRO A 438 -10.35 -6.61 -15.78
CA PRO A 438 -9.57 -7.82 -16.03
C PRO A 438 -8.07 -7.51 -16.16
N VAL A 439 -7.24 -8.36 -15.55
CA VAL A 439 -5.78 -8.31 -15.69
C VAL A 439 -5.37 -9.34 -16.74
N PHE A 440 -5.03 -8.89 -17.94
CA PHE A 440 -4.55 -9.75 -19.01
C PHE A 440 -3.04 -9.99 -18.94
N ASP A 441 -2.61 -11.12 -19.50
CA ASP A 441 -1.20 -11.41 -19.77
C ASP A 441 -0.57 -10.44 -20.79
N ASP A 442 0.75 -10.49 -20.92
CA ASP A 442 1.49 -9.62 -21.84
C ASP A 442 1.07 -9.85 -23.31
N ALA A 443 0.67 -11.07 -23.67
CA ALA A 443 0.17 -11.39 -25.01
C ALA A 443 -1.28 -10.93 -25.23
N ARG A 444 -1.96 -10.45 -24.18
CA ARG A 444 -3.34 -9.95 -24.18
C ARG A 444 -4.35 -11.00 -24.65
N LYS A 445 -4.14 -12.26 -24.24
CA LYS A 445 -4.97 -13.43 -24.59
C LYS A 445 -5.68 -14.03 -23.40
N GLU A 446 -4.98 -14.18 -22.29
CA GLU A 446 -5.49 -14.87 -21.10
C GLU A 446 -5.70 -13.86 -19.97
N ILE A 447 -6.81 -14.03 -19.25
CA ILE A 447 -7.06 -13.28 -18.01
C ILE A 447 -6.33 -14.00 -16.89
N LEU A 448 -5.39 -13.30 -16.26
CA LEU A 448 -4.61 -13.80 -15.14
C LEU A 448 -5.37 -13.58 -13.83
N PHE A 449 -5.88 -12.38 -13.61
CA PHE A 449 -6.46 -11.92 -12.34
C PHE A 449 -7.55 -10.88 -12.58
N TRP A 450 -8.14 -10.38 -11.50
CA TRP A 450 -9.04 -9.22 -11.54
C TRP A 450 -8.68 -8.19 -10.48
N ALA A 451 -8.90 -6.92 -10.80
CA ALA A 451 -8.88 -5.82 -9.86
C ALA A 451 -10.27 -5.20 -9.80
N ALA A 452 -10.76 -4.88 -8.60
CA ALA A 452 -12.02 -4.17 -8.46
C ALA A 452 -11.96 -3.09 -7.37
N SER A 453 -12.79 -2.08 -7.55
CA SER A 453 -13.02 -1.03 -6.57
C SER A 453 -14.51 -0.78 -6.43
N ARG A 454 -14.97 -0.54 -5.22
CA ARG A 454 -16.35 -0.17 -4.90
C ARG A 454 -16.33 1.18 -4.23
N GLY A 455 -17.10 2.14 -4.72
CA GLY A 455 -17.19 3.48 -4.16
C GLY A 455 -18.64 3.83 -3.87
N HIS A 456 -18.87 4.49 -2.73
CA HIS A 456 -20.19 4.95 -2.32
C HIS A 456 -20.49 6.33 -2.93
N HIS A 457 -21.35 6.35 -3.94
CA HIS A 457 -21.80 7.59 -4.57
C HIS A 457 -22.85 8.27 -3.69
N ALA A 458 -22.76 9.59 -3.50
CA ALA A 458 -23.69 10.31 -2.62
C ALA A 458 -25.15 10.29 -3.11
N ASP A 459 -25.34 10.19 -4.42
CA ASP A 459 -26.63 10.15 -5.10
C ASP A 459 -26.46 9.38 -6.42
N VAL A 460 -27.36 8.44 -6.69
CA VAL A 460 -27.50 7.75 -7.97
C VAL A 460 -28.93 7.86 -8.50
N GLY A 461 -29.69 8.85 -8.02
CA GLY A 461 -31.11 9.04 -8.30
C GLY A 461 -32.03 8.59 -7.17
N GLY A 462 -33.21 8.08 -7.53
CA GLY A 462 -34.22 7.63 -6.57
C GLY A 462 -35.24 8.70 -6.21
N THR A 463 -36.33 8.33 -5.52
CA THR A 463 -37.45 9.26 -5.27
C THR A 463 -37.10 10.38 -4.29
N ALA A 464 -36.07 10.20 -3.45
CA ALA A 464 -35.59 11.20 -2.49
C ALA A 464 -34.10 11.51 -2.71
N PRO A 465 -33.63 12.74 -2.42
CA PRO A 465 -32.20 13.07 -2.45
C PRO A 465 -31.39 12.32 -1.39
N GLY A 466 -30.21 11.82 -1.78
CA GLY A 466 -29.28 11.12 -0.88
C GLY A 466 -29.02 9.67 -1.30
N SER A 467 -28.32 8.92 -0.44
CA SER A 467 -27.91 7.55 -0.75
C SER A 467 -29.02 6.51 -0.53
N MET A 468 -29.90 6.71 0.46
CA MET A 468 -30.99 5.77 0.73
C MET A 468 -32.34 6.47 0.65
N THR A 469 -33.24 5.91 -0.15
CA THR A 469 -34.61 6.42 -0.31
C THR A 469 -35.53 5.74 0.72
N PRO A 470 -35.94 6.42 1.81
CA PRO A 470 -36.57 5.78 2.97
C PRO A 470 -37.99 5.27 2.73
N LEU A 471 -38.65 5.72 1.67
CA LEU A 471 -40.02 5.34 1.31
C LEU A 471 -40.07 4.49 0.03
N ALA A 472 -38.91 4.05 -0.49
CA ALA A 472 -38.87 3.16 -1.63
C ALA A 472 -39.47 1.81 -1.25
N THR A 473 -40.29 1.29 -2.14
CA THR A 473 -40.95 -0.03 -2.05
C THR A 473 -40.50 -0.96 -3.18
N THR A 474 -39.81 -0.42 -4.19
CA THR A 474 -39.23 -1.13 -5.32
C THR A 474 -37.82 -0.58 -5.62
N VAL A 475 -36.95 -1.41 -6.21
CA VAL A 475 -35.57 -1.01 -6.51
C VAL A 475 -35.47 0.17 -7.50
N ASP A 476 -36.42 0.29 -8.44
CA ASP A 476 -36.46 1.43 -9.37
C ASP A 476 -36.69 2.76 -8.62
N GLU A 477 -37.40 2.75 -7.49
CA GLU A 477 -37.59 3.93 -6.65
C GLU A 477 -36.32 4.33 -5.87
N GLU A 478 -35.32 3.44 -5.81
CA GLU A 478 -34.04 3.68 -5.11
C GLU A 478 -33.00 4.38 -5.99
N GLY A 479 -33.14 4.31 -7.31
CA GLY A 479 -32.28 5.04 -8.26
C GLY A 479 -31.81 4.23 -9.45
N VAL A 480 -30.75 4.71 -10.09
CA VAL A 480 -30.21 4.11 -11.32
C VAL A 480 -29.48 2.81 -10.99
N LEU A 481 -29.94 1.73 -11.64
CA LEU A 481 -29.39 0.39 -11.50
C LEU A 481 -28.45 0.06 -12.67
N PHE A 482 -27.27 -0.44 -12.33
CA PHE A 482 -26.22 -0.95 -13.19
C PHE A 482 -26.18 -2.46 -12.99
N ASP A 483 -26.76 -3.21 -13.93
CA ASP A 483 -26.75 -4.68 -13.84
C ASP A 483 -25.43 -5.27 -14.33
N ASN A 484 -25.04 -4.91 -15.57
CA ASN A 484 -23.75 -5.21 -16.18
C ASN A 484 -23.46 -4.15 -17.25
N PHE A 485 -22.74 -3.09 -16.88
CA PHE A 485 -22.43 -2.00 -17.79
C PHE A 485 -20.94 -2.01 -18.16
N ARG A 486 -20.61 -2.29 -19.43
CA ARG A 486 -19.26 -2.08 -19.96
C ARG A 486 -19.00 -0.58 -20.07
N ILE A 487 -18.30 -0.01 -19.08
CA ILE A 487 -17.99 1.42 -18.96
C ILE A 487 -16.76 1.83 -19.78
N VAL A 488 -15.83 0.90 -19.99
CA VAL A 488 -14.72 1.06 -20.95
C VAL A 488 -14.79 -0.12 -21.92
N ASP A 489 -14.81 0.17 -23.21
CA ASP A 489 -14.81 -0.82 -24.28
C ASP A 489 -13.48 -0.76 -25.03
N ARG A 490 -12.63 -1.75 -24.79
CA ARG A 490 -11.28 -1.88 -25.38
C ARG A 490 -10.46 -0.59 -25.29
N GLY A 491 -10.45 0.02 -24.11
CA GLY A 491 -9.75 1.27 -23.80
C GLY A 491 -10.51 2.56 -24.13
N ARG A 492 -11.71 2.48 -24.72
CA ARG A 492 -12.57 3.63 -24.98
C ARG A 492 -13.57 3.83 -23.84
N PHE A 493 -13.44 4.91 -23.08
CA PHE A 493 -14.42 5.29 -22.06
C PHE A 493 -15.76 5.69 -22.71
N ARG A 494 -16.85 5.08 -22.26
CA ARG A 494 -18.20 5.24 -22.83
C ARG A 494 -19.01 6.31 -22.09
N GLU A 495 -18.46 7.53 -22.06
CA GLU A 495 -19.00 8.65 -21.27
C GLU A 495 -20.45 8.98 -21.63
N LYS A 496 -20.77 9.10 -22.92
CA LYS A 496 -22.11 9.44 -23.37
C LYS A 496 -23.14 8.37 -23.01
N GLU A 497 -22.76 7.10 -23.13
CA GLU A 497 -23.62 5.99 -22.76
C GLU A 497 -23.84 5.93 -21.24
N LEU A 498 -22.81 6.23 -20.46
CA LEU A 498 -22.90 6.34 -19.01
C LEU A 498 -23.78 7.52 -18.57
N GLU A 499 -23.61 8.70 -19.18
CA GLU A 499 -24.46 9.87 -18.94
C GLU A 499 -25.91 9.55 -19.28
N THR A 500 -26.16 8.88 -20.40
CA THR A 500 -27.51 8.44 -20.77
C THR A 500 -28.07 7.49 -19.73
N LEU A 501 -27.31 6.47 -19.29
CA LEU A 501 -27.75 5.53 -18.25
C LEU A 501 -28.12 6.24 -16.93
N LEU A 502 -27.35 7.27 -16.55
CA LEU A 502 -27.58 8.05 -15.33
C LEU A 502 -28.78 9.02 -15.42
N THR A 503 -29.19 9.40 -16.63
CA THR A 503 -30.18 10.47 -16.86
C THR A 503 -31.49 10.01 -17.48
N ASP A 504 -31.48 8.89 -18.21
CA ASP A 504 -32.66 8.26 -18.83
C ASP A 504 -33.30 7.25 -17.87
N HIS A 505 -33.78 7.75 -16.75
CA HIS A 505 -34.44 6.98 -15.70
C HIS A 505 -35.59 7.81 -15.10
N PRO A 506 -36.72 7.23 -14.65
CA PRO A 506 -37.81 7.98 -14.00
C PRO A 506 -37.36 8.78 -12.78
N TYR A 507 -36.32 8.29 -12.10
CA TYR A 507 -35.68 8.94 -10.95
C TYR A 507 -34.17 9.06 -11.21
N PRO A 508 -33.74 9.98 -12.09
CA PRO A 508 -32.37 10.04 -12.58
C PRO A 508 -31.39 10.55 -11.52
N ALA A 509 -30.10 10.27 -11.72
CA ALA A 509 -29.05 10.81 -10.88
C ALA A 509 -29.06 12.34 -10.89
N ARG A 510 -28.96 12.95 -9.72
CA ARG A 510 -29.07 14.41 -9.57
C ARG A 510 -27.78 15.14 -9.93
N ASN A 511 -26.63 14.45 -9.85
CA ASN A 511 -25.32 14.99 -10.19
C ASN A 511 -24.48 14.01 -11.04
N PRO A 512 -24.92 13.71 -12.29
CA PRO A 512 -24.26 12.71 -13.13
C PRO A 512 -22.79 13.04 -13.42
N HIS A 513 -22.41 14.31 -13.47
CA HIS A 513 -21.00 14.72 -13.63
C HIS A 513 -20.12 14.23 -12.47
N GLN A 514 -20.60 14.29 -11.23
CA GLN A 514 -19.89 13.74 -10.07
C GLN A 514 -19.82 12.21 -10.13
N ASN A 515 -20.92 11.53 -10.51
CA ASN A 515 -20.92 10.07 -10.69
C ASN A 515 -19.87 9.63 -11.72
N VAL A 516 -19.82 10.30 -12.88
CA VAL A 516 -18.83 10.04 -13.95
C VAL A 516 -17.40 10.27 -13.44
N ALA A 517 -17.16 11.34 -12.70
CA ALA A 517 -15.84 11.65 -12.15
C ALA A 517 -15.35 10.59 -11.15
N ASP A 518 -16.22 10.15 -10.22
CA ASP A 518 -15.90 9.11 -9.25
C ASP A 518 -15.69 7.75 -9.92
N LEU A 519 -16.46 7.41 -10.97
CA LEU A 519 -16.24 6.20 -11.76
C LEU A 519 -14.90 6.23 -12.52
N LYS A 520 -14.48 7.39 -13.04
CA LYS A 520 -13.14 7.58 -13.61
C LYS A 520 -12.04 7.34 -12.56
N ALA A 521 -12.24 7.82 -11.32
CA ALA A 521 -11.32 7.57 -10.20
C ALA A 521 -11.22 6.07 -9.84
N GLN A 522 -12.34 5.35 -9.84
CA GLN A 522 -12.37 3.89 -9.64
C GLN A 522 -11.63 3.13 -10.75
N ILE A 523 -11.79 3.54 -12.01
CA ILE A 523 -11.03 2.97 -13.14
C ILE A 523 -9.53 3.18 -12.93
N ALA A 524 -9.11 4.40 -12.56
CA ALA A 524 -7.69 4.70 -12.31
C ALA A 524 -7.12 3.87 -11.14
N ALA A 525 -7.90 3.66 -10.08
CA ALA A 525 -7.53 2.79 -8.97
C ALA A 525 -7.34 1.34 -9.43
N ASN A 526 -8.25 0.80 -10.25
CA ASN A 526 -8.12 -0.55 -10.79
C ASN A 526 -6.90 -0.70 -11.70
N GLU A 527 -6.61 0.28 -12.56
CA GLU A 527 -5.42 0.28 -13.42
C GLU A 527 -4.12 0.28 -12.60
N LYS A 528 -4.10 0.97 -11.45
CA LYS A 528 -2.98 0.87 -10.51
C LYS A 528 -2.80 -0.56 -10.00
N GLY A 529 -3.90 -1.24 -9.65
CA GLY A 529 -3.89 -2.65 -9.24
C GLY A 529 -3.36 -3.58 -10.34
N VAL A 530 -3.83 -3.39 -11.58
CA VAL A 530 -3.38 -4.13 -12.78
C VAL A 530 -1.88 -3.98 -12.97
N ALA A 531 -1.34 -2.76 -12.87
CA ALA A 531 0.09 -2.50 -13.04
C ALA A 531 0.95 -3.20 -11.98
N GLU A 532 0.55 -3.15 -10.70
CA GLU A 532 1.31 -3.78 -9.62
C GLU A 532 1.23 -5.31 -9.64
N LEU A 533 0.07 -5.89 -10.01
CA LEU A 533 -0.06 -7.34 -10.22
C LEU A 533 0.87 -7.83 -11.34
N ARG A 534 0.97 -7.07 -12.45
CA ARG A 534 1.89 -7.41 -13.54
C ARG A 534 3.36 -7.32 -13.13
N LYS A 535 3.73 -6.32 -12.33
CA LYS A 535 5.09 -6.23 -11.76
C LYS A 535 5.41 -7.42 -10.87
N MET A 536 4.45 -7.85 -10.06
CA MET A 536 4.59 -9.03 -9.22
C MET A 536 4.81 -10.31 -10.05
N VAL A 537 4.01 -10.53 -11.10
CA VAL A 537 4.20 -11.66 -12.04
C VAL A 537 5.57 -11.59 -12.71
N ALA A 538 6.01 -10.42 -13.15
CA ALA A 538 7.33 -10.25 -13.78
C ALA A 538 8.50 -10.57 -12.81
N HIS A 539 8.28 -10.38 -11.50
CA HIS A 539 9.27 -10.63 -10.47
C HIS A 539 9.30 -12.10 -10.02
N PHE A 540 8.14 -12.66 -9.65
CA PHE A 540 8.03 -13.97 -9.01
C PHE A 540 7.66 -15.11 -9.96
N GLY A 541 7.11 -14.82 -11.15
CA GLY A 541 6.52 -15.82 -12.04
C GLY A 541 5.01 -15.98 -11.80
N LEU A 542 4.26 -16.30 -12.86
CA LEU A 542 2.80 -16.42 -12.80
C LEU A 542 2.36 -17.61 -11.93
N ASP A 543 3.01 -18.76 -12.11
CA ASP A 543 2.76 -20.00 -11.39
C ASP A 543 2.92 -19.84 -9.88
N VAL A 544 3.97 -19.13 -9.46
CA VAL A 544 4.20 -18.81 -8.04
C VAL A 544 3.12 -17.88 -7.52
N VAL A 545 2.82 -16.79 -8.23
CA VAL A 545 1.79 -15.82 -7.80
C VAL A 545 0.43 -16.49 -7.65
N GLU A 546 0.00 -17.28 -8.64
CA GLU A 546 -1.26 -18.03 -8.58
C GLU A 546 -1.30 -19.01 -7.40
N ALA A 547 -0.21 -19.76 -7.18
CA ALA A 547 -0.12 -20.69 -6.06
C ALA A 547 -0.28 -19.96 -4.71
N TYR A 548 0.42 -18.84 -4.51
CA TYR A 548 0.35 -18.08 -3.26
C TYR A 548 -0.95 -17.32 -3.07
N MET A 549 -1.68 -16.93 -4.14
CA MET A 549 -3.07 -16.48 -4.00
C MET A 549 -3.93 -17.58 -3.36
N GLY A 550 -3.77 -18.82 -3.81
CA GLY A 550 -4.42 -20.00 -3.25
C GLY A 550 -4.02 -20.26 -1.79
N HIS A 551 -2.72 -20.28 -1.50
CA HIS A 551 -2.20 -20.54 -0.14
C HIS A 551 -2.68 -19.49 0.88
N VAL A 552 -2.77 -18.22 0.48
CA VAL A 552 -3.30 -17.13 1.32
C VAL A 552 -4.78 -17.34 1.65
N GLN A 553 -5.57 -17.84 0.69
CA GLN A 553 -6.96 -18.21 0.94
C GLN A 553 -7.06 -19.49 1.80
N ASP A 554 -6.21 -20.49 1.59
CA ASP A 554 -6.19 -21.72 2.40
C ASP A 554 -5.81 -21.45 3.87
N ASN A 555 -4.85 -20.57 4.11
CA ASN A 555 -4.48 -20.14 5.45
C ASN A 555 -5.64 -19.43 6.17
N ALA A 556 -6.40 -18.58 5.45
CA ALA A 556 -7.58 -17.93 6.00
C ALA A 556 -8.68 -18.95 6.35
N ALA A 557 -8.91 -19.95 5.48
CA ALA A 557 -9.84 -21.03 5.75
C ALA A 557 -9.43 -21.83 6.99
N GLU A 558 -8.16 -22.21 7.10
CA GLU A 558 -7.64 -22.95 8.25
C GLU A 558 -7.73 -22.15 9.55
N SER A 559 -7.54 -20.83 9.47
CA SER A 559 -7.69 -19.91 10.60
C SER A 559 -9.13 -19.86 11.11
N VAL A 560 -10.11 -19.83 10.20
CA VAL A 560 -11.53 -19.93 10.59
C VAL A 560 -11.85 -21.31 11.16
N ARG A 561 -11.31 -22.41 10.60
CA ARG A 561 -11.51 -23.76 11.17
C ARG A 561 -11.04 -23.86 12.63
N ARG A 562 -9.92 -23.23 13.00
CA ARG A 562 -9.46 -23.17 14.39
C ARG A 562 -10.43 -22.42 15.31
N VAL A 563 -11.13 -21.41 14.81
CA VAL A 563 -12.22 -20.73 15.56
C VAL A 563 -13.38 -21.69 15.79
N LEU A 564 -13.75 -22.47 14.76
CA LEU A 564 -14.87 -23.42 14.86
C LEU A 564 -14.67 -24.45 15.97
N GLU A 565 -13.42 -24.81 16.30
CA GLU A 565 -13.08 -25.72 17.42
C GLU A 565 -13.49 -25.16 18.80
N ARG A 566 -13.63 -23.84 18.93
CA ARG A 566 -13.97 -23.16 20.19
C ARG A 566 -15.45 -22.80 20.31
N LEU A 567 -16.20 -22.82 19.21
CA LEU A 567 -17.63 -22.49 19.21
C LEU A 567 -18.48 -23.64 19.80
N PRO A 568 -19.69 -23.36 20.33
CA PRO A 568 -20.65 -24.41 20.68
C PRO A 568 -21.09 -25.22 19.44
N ASP A 569 -21.53 -26.46 19.66
CA ASP A 569 -22.00 -27.33 18.55
C ASP A 569 -23.27 -26.81 17.88
N THR A 570 -24.12 -26.11 18.62
CA THR A 570 -25.31 -25.45 18.09
C THR A 570 -25.62 -24.19 18.88
N SER A 571 -26.07 -23.15 18.20
CA SER A 571 -26.58 -21.92 18.82
C SER A 571 -27.71 -21.34 17.97
N ASP A 572 -28.75 -20.84 18.62
CA ASP A 572 -29.94 -20.28 17.98
C ASP A 572 -30.18 -18.87 18.54
N TYR A 573 -30.39 -17.91 17.65
CA TYR A 573 -30.62 -16.51 18.00
C TYR A 573 -31.75 -15.90 17.16
N GLU A 574 -32.52 -15.02 17.80
CA GLU A 574 -33.53 -14.18 17.14
C GLU A 574 -33.25 -12.72 17.46
N TYR A 575 -33.32 -11.86 16.45
CA TYR A 575 -33.14 -10.42 16.58
C TYR A 575 -34.34 -9.68 15.98
N PRO A 576 -35.22 -9.05 16.80
CA PRO A 576 -36.28 -8.20 16.29
C PRO A 576 -35.71 -6.84 15.84
N THR A 577 -36.06 -6.42 14.63
CA THR A 577 -35.68 -5.11 14.07
C THR A 577 -36.66 -4.02 14.49
N ASP A 578 -36.25 -2.76 14.36
CA ASP A 578 -37.09 -1.59 14.68
C ASP A 578 -38.37 -1.50 13.81
N THR A 579 -38.35 -2.15 12.64
CA THR A 579 -39.44 -2.21 11.67
C THR A 579 -40.33 -3.46 11.83
N GLY A 580 -40.09 -4.28 12.86
CA GLY A 580 -40.94 -5.40 13.26
C GLY A 580 -40.63 -6.75 12.61
N GLN A 581 -39.63 -6.81 11.72
CA GLN A 581 -39.11 -8.08 11.18
C GLN A 581 -38.25 -8.76 12.24
N VAL A 582 -38.05 -10.07 12.10
CA VAL A 582 -37.18 -10.86 12.97
C VAL A 582 -36.15 -11.56 12.11
N ILE A 583 -34.87 -11.30 12.37
CA ILE A 583 -33.76 -12.06 11.82
C ILE A 583 -33.55 -13.27 12.70
N ARG A 584 -33.58 -14.47 12.12
CA ARG A 584 -33.32 -15.73 12.82
C ARG A 584 -32.06 -16.34 12.27
N VAL A 585 -31.15 -16.74 13.17
CA VAL A 585 -29.90 -17.39 12.80
C VAL A 585 -29.69 -18.59 13.67
N ARG A 586 -29.53 -19.75 13.03
CA ARG A 586 -29.04 -20.97 13.66
C ARG A 586 -27.64 -21.27 13.16
N ILE A 587 -26.70 -21.41 14.08
CA ILE A 587 -25.31 -21.81 13.77
C ILE A 587 -25.12 -23.23 14.27
N SER A 588 -24.65 -24.13 13.41
CA SER A 588 -24.30 -25.50 13.77
C SER A 588 -22.89 -25.84 13.30
N VAL A 589 -22.12 -26.56 14.13
CA VAL A 589 -20.72 -26.89 13.85
C VAL A 589 -20.56 -28.40 13.68
N ASP A 590 -20.06 -28.84 12.52
CA ASP A 590 -19.60 -30.21 12.28
C ASP A 590 -18.11 -30.30 12.63
N ARG A 591 -17.81 -30.92 13.77
CA ARG A 591 -16.43 -31.08 14.25
C ARG A 591 -15.57 -31.99 13.39
N GLN A 592 -16.18 -32.98 12.73
CA GLN A 592 -15.44 -33.93 11.91
C GLN A 592 -15.00 -33.28 10.60
N LYS A 593 -15.90 -32.49 10.00
CA LYS A 593 -15.58 -31.73 8.79
C LYS A 593 -14.83 -30.43 9.06
N ARG A 594 -14.89 -29.94 10.30
CA ARG A 594 -14.42 -28.60 10.70
C ARG A 594 -15.12 -27.52 9.85
N GLU A 595 -16.44 -27.64 9.75
CA GLU A 595 -17.32 -26.75 8.99
C GLU A 595 -18.45 -26.24 9.88
N ALA A 596 -18.95 -25.04 9.60
CA ALA A 596 -20.14 -24.49 10.26
C ALA A 596 -21.23 -24.19 9.23
N THR A 597 -22.49 -24.43 9.60
CA THR A 597 -23.66 -23.97 8.85
C THR A 597 -24.29 -22.80 9.59
N VAL A 598 -24.40 -21.66 8.91
CA VAL A 598 -25.16 -20.48 9.33
C VAL A 598 -26.48 -20.47 8.55
N ASP A 599 -27.56 -20.79 9.24
CA ASP A 599 -28.89 -20.98 8.66
C ASP A 599 -29.83 -19.86 9.07
N PHE A 600 -30.30 -19.10 8.08
CA PHE A 600 -31.23 -17.99 8.24
C PHE A 600 -32.71 -18.41 8.14
N THR A 601 -33.00 -19.72 8.07
CA THR A 601 -34.35 -20.25 7.99
C THR A 601 -35.22 -19.74 9.14
N GLY A 602 -36.38 -19.20 8.79
CA GLY A 602 -37.33 -18.61 9.74
C GLY A 602 -37.17 -17.11 9.95
N THR A 603 -36.18 -16.47 9.29
CA THR A 603 -36.14 -15.01 9.13
C THR A 603 -37.42 -14.52 8.45
N SER A 604 -37.90 -13.33 8.84
CA SER A 604 -39.05 -12.69 8.21
C SER A 604 -38.89 -12.56 6.69
N LYS A 605 -40.01 -12.57 5.97
CA LYS A 605 -40.01 -12.42 4.51
C LYS A 605 -39.65 -11.00 4.08
N VAL A 606 -39.24 -10.87 2.81
CA VAL A 606 -39.08 -9.57 2.14
C VAL A 606 -40.34 -8.72 2.31
N GLU A 607 -40.15 -7.46 2.69
CA GLU A 607 -41.21 -6.48 2.90
C GLU A 607 -41.19 -5.39 1.83
N LYS A 608 -42.32 -4.70 1.64
CA LYS A 608 -42.43 -3.58 0.70
C LYS A 608 -41.82 -2.29 1.28
N ASN A 609 -40.53 -2.31 1.53
CA ASN A 609 -39.72 -1.19 2.02
C ASN A 609 -38.27 -1.33 1.53
N ASN A 610 -37.39 -0.41 1.93
CA ASN A 610 -35.98 -0.39 1.57
C ASN A 610 -35.06 -1.08 2.60
N PHE A 611 -35.61 -1.86 3.54
CA PHE A 611 -34.86 -2.60 4.58
C PHE A 611 -34.75 -4.09 4.26
N ASN A 612 -34.49 -4.42 3.00
CA ASN A 612 -34.26 -5.79 2.53
C ASN A 612 -32.77 -5.99 2.25
N ALA A 613 -32.17 -7.06 2.76
CA ALA A 613 -30.75 -7.35 2.59
C ALA A 613 -30.55 -8.49 1.59
N PRO A 614 -29.94 -8.26 0.42
CA PRO A 614 -29.69 -9.32 -0.56
C PRO A 614 -28.61 -10.31 -0.05
N GLU A 615 -28.55 -11.51 -0.64
CA GLU A 615 -27.58 -12.57 -0.30
C GLU A 615 -26.13 -12.08 -0.13
N PRO A 616 -25.58 -11.22 -1.02
CA PRO A 616 -24.23 -10.69 -0.85
C PRO A 616 -24.01 -9.90 0.46
N VAL A 617 -25.02 -9.17 0.95
CA VAL A 617 -24.95 -8.42 2.21
C VAL A 617 -24.92 -9.38 3.40
N ALA A 618 -25.80 -10.38 3.42
CA ALA A 618 -25.84 -11.39 4.46
C ALA A 618 -24.52 -12.20 4.51
N ARG A 619 -24.00 -12.59 3.34
CA ARG A 619 -22.69 -13.25 3.19
C ARG A 619 -21.55 -12.40 3.75
N ALA A 620 -21.53 -11.10 3.45
CA ALA A 620 -20.53 -10.18 3.99
C ALA A 620 -20.61 -10.03 5.52
N ALA A 621 -21.82 -9.98 6.09
CA ALA A 621 -22.01 -9.94 7.53
C ALA A 621 -21.48 -11.21 8.23
N VAL A 622 -21.78 -12.39 7.66
CA VAL A 622 -21.25 -13.67 8.15
C VAL A 622 -19.73 -13.71 8.07
N LEU A 623 -19.15 -13.34 6.92
CA LEU A 623 -17.71 -13.29 6.72
C LEU A 623 -17.04 -12.41 7.77
N TYR A 624 -17.57 -11.20 7.98
CA TYR A 624 -17.02 -10.26 8.95
C TYR A 624 -17.09 -10.82 10.38
N ALA A 625 -18.23 -11.40 10.79
CA ALA A 625 -18.40 -11.98 12.10
C ALA A 625 -17.35 -13.09 12.37
N PHE A 626 -17.16 -14.02 11.44
CA PHE A 626 -16.14 -15.07 11.57
C PHE A 626 -14.72 -14.51 11.54
N ARG A 627 -14.44 -13.51 10.71
CA ARG A 627 -13.11 -12.89 10.63
C ARG A 627 -12.73 -12.23 11.96
N VAL A 628 -13.64 -11.53 12.62
CA VAL A 628 -13.38 -10.88 13.92
C VAL A 628 -13.08 -11.91 15.02
N MET A 629 -13.72 -13.08 15.00
CA MET A 629 -13.49 -14.16 15.97
C MET A 629 -12.12 -14.85 15.84
N VAL A 630 -11.41 -14.67 14.72
CA VAL A 630 -10.08 -15.27 14.53
C VAL A 630 -9.03 -14.66 15.46
N GLU A 631 -9.20 -13.40 15.88
CA GLU A 631 -8.29 -12.68 16.79
C GLU A 631 -6.80 -12.69 16.36
N ASP A 632 -6.56 -12.81 15.05
CA ASP A 632 -5.22 -12.85 14.44
C ASP A 632 -5.16 -11.91 13.22
N MET A 633 -3.96 -11.59 12.75
CA MET A 633 -3.67 -10.69 11.62
C MET A 633 -3.73 -11.42 10.27
N ILE A 634 -4.84 -12.09 9.95
CA ILE A 634 -5.06 -12.69 8.63
C ILE A 634 -5.73 -11.71 7.65
N PRO A 635 -5.45 -11.77 6.33
CA PRO A 635 -6.19 -10.98 5.36
C PRO A 635 -7.66 -11.40 5.33
N MET A 636 -8.54 -10.46 5.01
CA MET A 636 -9.95 -10.75 4.81
C MET A 636 -10.16 -11.16 3.35
N ASN A 637 -10.33 -12.46 3.11
CA ASN A 637 -10.40 -13.02 1.76
C ASN A 637 -11.46 -14.12 1.64
N ALA A 638 -11.65 -14.66 0.43
CA ALA A 638 -12.68 -15.68 0.16
C ALA A 638 -12.45 -17.00 0.94
N GLY A 639 -11.22 -17.25 1.39
CA GLY A 639 -10.84 -18.37 2.23
C GLY A 639 -11.63 -18.44 3.54
N CYS A 640 -11.93 -17.30 4.16
CA CYS A 640 -12.67 -17.22 5.42
C CYS A 640 -14.06 -17.88 5.34
N LEU A 641 -14.68 -17.92 4.15
CA LEU A 641 -16.00 -18.52 3.95
C LEU A 641 -15.95 -19.97 3.48
N ARG A 642 -14.78 -20.52 3.09
CA ARG A 642 -14.67 -21.92 2.66
C ARG A 642 -15.19 -22.92 3.71
N PRO A 643 -14.92 -22.78 5.03
CA PRO A 643 -15.47 -23.68 6.04
C PRO A 643 -16.89 -23.30 6.50
N ILE A 644 -17.54 -22.32 5.87
CA ILE A 644 -18.84 -21.79 6.30
C ILE A 644 -19.89 -22.02 5.20
N ASN A 645 -20.86 -22.87 5.49
CA ASN A 645 -22.06 -23.04 4.67
C ASN A 645 -23.11 -22.01 5.10
N ILE A 646 -23.64 -21.23 4.15
CA ILE A 646 -24.64 -20.18 4.42
C ILE A 646 -25.94 -20.61 3.76
N VAL A 647 -27.02 -20.69 4.53
CA VAL A 647 -28.36 -21.04 4.05
C VAL A 647 -29.26 -19.82 4.20
N ILE A 648 -29.72 -19.28 3.08
CA ILE A 648 -30.64 -18.13 3.01
C ILE A 648 -31.88 -18.59 2.23
N PRO A 649 -33.08 -18.58 2.83
CA PRO A 649 -34.33 -18.84 2.11
C PRO A 649 -34.58 -17.87 0.94
N ASP A 650 -35.20 -18.33 -0.14
CA ASP A 650 -35.50 -17.50 -1.31
C ASP A 650 -36.50 -16.35 -1.04
N ASP A 651 -37.27 -16.43 0.05
CA ASP A 651 -38.34 -15.49 0.37
C ASP A 651 -38.02 -14.53 1.52
N CYS A 652 -36.80 -14.53 2.05
CA CYS A 652 -36.36 -13.69 3.17
C CYS A 652 -35.46 -12.51 2.77
#